data_AF-A0A8T1MUK6-F1
#
_entry.id   AF-A0A8T1MUK6-F1
#
_cell.length_a   1.000
_cell.length_b   1.000
_cell.length_c   1.000
_cell.angle_alpha   90.00
_cell.angle_beta   90.00
_cell.angle_gamma   90.00
#
_symmetry.space_group_name_H-M   'P 1'
#
loop_
_entity.id
_entity.type
_entity.pdbx_description
1 polymer ?
#
loop_
_entity_poly.entity_id
_entity_poly.type
_entity_poly.pdbx_seq_one_letter_code
_entity_poly.pdbx_strand_id
1 'polypeptide(L)'
;MNQSPDPYDQLLVARPTDEASVLRVESQTEVASSVAFQAIDDQFHAGKLTSTEVAVYKARYMKVHEALKKTRENEFGLIQLSKRYMAEIEEQEQHLSKADQFPDNTITEPAQMRAQILNYYNSAMETDERVEMLQYEAGLLREERKLLNRDYSRLPMAELEALSDDVDIFTEMERRMKMVQNQCQDLWLEIDMLKMEAKRSREQFRQASDMEHEAQSDLLNLGQRMNEVKAEWVIATDLPGQYSKEAEKARKYKSNAEKELQNLQQEFTELSETLSNLELQLNDLEAEELSNHEELKTLRVANINQKEMLDKTVKLHDSWYEMEMMNRTEKARYLQRLHVAEQDRRDIAEETTKLARERDAYIRHYKKLQTLVEVLRDNVKVVQQLYDKARARYIVTPRYDGEMLQRKRRLNRAIGHLQQELEDEHKRTATEVAHLSRTVGASERRLALMEYLRAENWELIRLTTTLTEGLGKAIFEYTNARNKHERLLEDLEEKNREMQEHQKALDELGSRLADVSAMYTKMKLERNKCVSLLQASVKLALDTRERLRIHMNEAEIIIFRLQRQDQELFRERSLYQSSVVQRDHKRNELCKLLHQHGTIVVPELCCTKRSQTERHAEQNSRREQMRRSICRINAMFNQTEAETLGVKKAKERCAQIRNERALLLIERNQEVYILQERILAQDAAARAGQLTLLSIQEEYEFLKRYRNDLARHVDLVRRMLPTHNKLSAELQGLIHQLVGSRMELNRLVELVEDPDVPRRLRLLGGKDPSQHELWITLGRLERRMAAKEEDMAEKNLTYEAVCRLVDSLQVRVAAG
;
A
#
# COMPACT_ATOMS: atom_id res chain seq x y z
N MET A 1 -49.85 -26.99 17.67
CA MET A 1 -51.15 -27.10 18.37
C MET A 1 -51.92 -25.83 18.09
N ASN A 2 -53.22 -25.93 17.80
CA ASN A 2 -54.07 -24.75 17.61
C ASN A 2 -54.23 -24.01 18.94
N GLN A 3 -54.16 -22.69 18.93
CA GLN A 3 -54.72 -21.85 19.97
C GLN A 3 -55.69 -20.86 19.32
N SER A 4 -56.88 -20.80 19.90
CA SER A 4 -58.03 -20.00 19.48
C SER A 4 -57.84 -18.51 19.80
N PRO A 5 -58.40 -17.59 19.00
CA PRO A 5 -58.51 -16.19 19.39
C PRO A 5 -59.65 -15.99 20.41
N ASP A 6 -59.41 -15.13 21.41
CA ASP A 6 -60.41 -14.73 22.41
C ASP A 6 -61.50 -13.80 21.81
N PRO A 7 -62.78 -13.95 22.20
CA PRO A 7 -63.89 -13.15 21.66
C PRO A 7 -64.54 -12.22 22.69
N TYR A 8 -63.83 -11.19 23.17
CA TYR A 8 -64.43 -10.10 23.96
C TYR A 8 -63.82 -8.73 23.64
N ASP A 9 -64.39 -8.06 22.64
CA ASP A 9 -64.63 -6.60 22.66
C ASP A 9 -65.47 -6.17 21.44
N GLN A 10 -66.80 -6.18 21.61
CA GLN A 10 -67.74 -5.49 20.71
C GLN A 10 -68.48 -4.41 21.50
N LEU A 11 -67.81 -3.27 21.67
CA LEU A 11 -68.47 -2.04 22.10
C LEU A 11 -69.44 -1.58 21.02
N LEU A 12 -70.75 -1.63 21.34
CA LEU A 12 -71.83 -1.11 20.51
C LEU A 12 -71.78 0.42 20.45
N VAL A 13 -70.97 0.96 19.52
CA VAL A 13 -71.00 2.38 19.17
C VAL A 13 -72.31 2.68 18.45
N ALA A 14 -73.20 3.42 19.10
CA ALA A 14 -74.40 3.96 18.46
C ALA A 14 -74.00 4.90 17.31
N ARG A 15 -74.48 4.63 16.09
CA ARG A 15 -74.29 5.56 14.97
C ARG A 15 -75.05 6.86 15.26
N PRO A 16 -74.47 8.04 15.03
CA PRO A 16 -75.22 9.29 15.06
C PRO A 16 -76.35 9.26 14.02
N THR A 17 -77.53 9.72 14.40
CA THR A 17 -78.63 9.97 13.45
C THR A 17 -78.34 11.24 12.65
N ASP A 18 -78.55 11.20 11.33
CA ASP A 18 -78.31 12.34 10.42
C ASP A 18 -78.97 13.64 10.94
N GLU A 19 -78.14 14.62 11.33
CA GLU A 19 -78.55 15.84 12.05
C GLU A 19 -79.43 16.82 11.22
N ALA A 20 -79.73 16.51 9.96
CA ALA A 20 -80.21 17.49 8.98
C ALA A 20 -81.73 17.72 8.94
N SER A 21 -82.56 16.77 9.41
CA SER A 21 -84.01 16.76 9.07
C SER A 21 -84.99 16.99 10.22
N VAL A 22 -84.62 16.75 11.48
CA VAL A 22 -85.59 16.71 12.60
C VAL A 22 -85.63 17.99 13.45
N LEU A 23 -84.51 18.73 13.58
CA LEU A 23 -84.37 19.77 14.61
C LEU A 23 -84.89 21.18 14.24
N ARG A 24 -85.09 21.49 12.95
CA ARG A 24 -85.43 22.88 12.53
C ARG A 24 -86.93 23.21 12.48
N VAL A 25 -87.79 22.28 12.05
CA VAL A 25 -89.16 22.61 11.60
C VAL A 25 -90.13 22.94 12.75
N GLU A 26 -90.06 22.24 13.88
CA GLU A 26 -90.95 22.49 15.04
C GLU A 26 -90.45 23.59 15.99
N SER A 27 -89.22 24.08 15.81
CA SER A 27 -88.60 25.03 16.75
C SER A 27 -89.18 26.45 16.69
N GLN A 28 -89.94 26.75 15.63
CA GLN A 28 -90.49 28.09 15.34
C GLN A 28 -92.02 28.15 15.35
N THR A 29 -92.73 27.02 15.53
CA THR A 29 -94.19 27.01 15.62
C THR A 29 -94.65 27.50 16.99
N GLU A 30 -95.47 28.56 17.02
CA GLU A 30 -96.11 29.03 18.25
C GLU A 30 -96.96 27.92 18.87
N VAL A 31 -97.03 27.84 20.21
CA VAL A 31 -97.72 26.73 20.90
C VAL A 31 -99.19 26.59 20.48
N ALA A 32 -99.86 27.71 20.15
CA ALA A 32 -101.23 27.74 19.65
C ALA A 32 -101.40 27.15 18.23
N SER A 33 -100.33 27.09 17.45
CA SER A 33 -100.30 26.49 16.09
C SER A 33 -100.00 24.99 16.10
N SER A 34 -99.66 24.40 17.26
CA SER A 34 -99.43 22.96 17.37
C SER A 34 -100.71 22.16 17.16
N VAL A 35 -100.62 21.12 16.33
CA VAL A 35 -101.70 20.17 16.05
C VAL A 35 -102.28 19.58 17.34
N ALA A 36 -101.45 19.33 18.36
CA ALA A 36 -101.91 18.80 19.64
C ALA A 36 -102.65 19.84 20.49
N PHE A 37 -102.34 21.14 20.33
CA PHE A 37 -103.05 22.22 21.04
C PHE A 37 -104.41 22.49 20.38
N GLN A 38 -104.48 22.43 19.05
CA GLN A 38 -105.70 22.52 18.25
C GLN A 38 -106.62 21.31 18.49
N ALA A 39 -106.08 20.10 18.54
CA ALA A 39 -106.86 18.89 18.84
C ALA A 39 -107.54 18.93 20.22
N ILE A 40 -106.99 19.67 21.20
CA ILE A 40 -107.67 19.88 22.50
C ILE A 40 -108.89 20.80 22.33
N ASP A 41 -108.84 21.82 21.45
CA ASP A 41 -110.01 22.62 21.09
C ASP A 41 -111.03 21.81 20.29
N ASP A 42 -110.60 20.95 19.36
CA ASP A 42 -111.52 20.10 18.59
C ASP A 42 -112.30 19.13 19.50
N GLN A 43 -111.64 18.57 20.52
CA GLN A 43 -112.29 17.70 21.53
C GLN A 43 -113.25 18.47 22.45
N PHE A 44 -113.03 19.78 22.66
CA PHE A 44 -113.97 20.68 23.34
C PHE A 44 -115.22 20.93 22.46
N HIS A 45 -115.02 21.28 21.19
CA HIS A 45 -116.13 21.50 20.25
C HIS A 45 -116.93 20.22 19.99
N ALA A 46 -116.29 19.05 20.06
CA ALA A 46 -116.95 17.74 20.04
C ALA A 46 -117.70 17.37 21.34
N GLY A 47 -117.72 18.25 22.34
CA GLY A 47 -118.44 18.07 23.61
C GLY A 47 -117.86 17.00 24.55
N LYS A 48 -116.64 16.52 24.29
CA LYS A 48 -116.00 15.43 25.04
C LYS A 48 -115.15 15.90 26.22
N LEU A 49 -114.77 17.17 26.23
CA LEU A 49 -114.04 17.81 27.32
C LEU A 49 -114.83 19.00 27.85
N THR A 50 -114.82 19.19 29.17
CA THR A 50 -115.34 20.41 29.79
C THR A 50 -114.34 21.56 29.64
N SER A 51 -114.83 22.82 29.71
CA SER A 51 -113.96 24.01 29.61
C SER A 51 -112.83 24.03 30.64
N THR A 52 -113.10 23.52 31.85
CA THR A 52 -112.11 23.33 32.92
C THR A 52 -111.02 22.30 32.56
N GLU A 53 -111.39 21.18 31.95
CA GLU A 53 -110.43 20.16 31.51
C GLU A 53 -109.57 20.66 30.36
N VAL A 54 -110.16 21.38 29.40
CA VAL A 54 -109.44 22.03 28.29
C VAL A 54 -108.36 22.98 28.82
N ALA A 55 -108.72 23.84 29.79
CA ALA A 55 -107.76 24.76 30.40
C ALA A 55 -106.61 24.00 31.10
N VAL A 56 -106.90 22.90 31.80
CA VAL A 56 -105.87 22.05 32.44
C VAL A 56 -104.99 21.34 31.42
N TYR A 57 -105.57 20.75 30.36
CA TYR A 57 -104.80 20.06 29.32
C TYR A 57 -103.94 21.02 28.50
N LYS A 58 -104.47 22.20 28.12
CA LYS A 58 -103.68 23.26 27.50
C LYS A 58 -102.56 23.77 28.39
N ALA A 59 -102.82 24.02 29.68
CA ALA A 59 -101.78 24.43 30.62
C ALA A 59 -100.69 23.37 30.83
N ARG A 60 -101.06 22.08 30.85
CA ARG A 60 -100.08 20.96 30.85
C ARG A 60 -99.29 20.91 29.54
N TYR A 61 -99.95 21.04 28.39
CA TYR A 61 -99.28 21.03 27.08
C TYR A 61 -98.30 22.20 26.94
N MET A 62 -98.67 23.42 27.32
CA MET A 62 -97.76 24.56 27.34
C MET A 62 -96.53 24.30 28.21
N LYS A 63 -96.70 23.73 29.42
CA LYS A 63 -95.56 23.37 30.30
C LYS A 63 -94.65 22.32 29.65
N VAL A 64 -95.21 21.32 28.98
CA VAL A 64 -94.43 20.29 28.27
C VAL A 64 -93.70 20.89 27.06
N HIS A 65 -94.37 21.73 26.27
CA HIS A 65 -93.76 22.42 25.13
C HIS A 65 -92.65 23.37 25.57
N GLU A 66 -92.81 24.08 26.69
CA GLU A 66 -91.77 24.98 27.20
C GLU A 66 -90.60 24.21 27.84
N ALA A 67 -90.86 23.06 28.46
CA ALA A 67 -89.80 22.14 28.88
C ALA A 67 -89.03 21.59 27.67
N LEU A 68 -89.73 21.16 26.60
CA LEU A 68 -89.13 20.69 25.35
C LEU A 68 -88.30 21.78 24.67
N LYS A 69 -88.79 23.02 24.67
CA LYS A 69 -88.06 24.19 24.16
C LYS A 69 -86.76 24.40 24.94
N LYS A 70 -86.83 24.41 26.28
CA LYS A 70 -85.64 24.53 27.14
C LYS A 70 -84.65 23.38 26.96
N THR A 71 -85.11 22.15 26.79
CA THR A 71 -84.19 21.02 26.51
C THR A 71 -83.53 21.15 25.14
N ARG A 72 -84.26 21.58 24.09
CA ARG A 72 -83.68 21.82 22.75
C ARG A 72 -82.72 23.02 22.74
N GLU A 73 -83.00 24.08 23.51
CA GLU A 73 -82.09 25.22 23.69
C GLU A 73 -80.80 24.81 24.44
N ASN A 74 -80.92 23.98 25.48
CA ASN A 74 -79.77 23.42 26.19
C ASN A 74 -78.96 22.46 25.31
N GLU A 75 -79.62 21.59 24.53
CA GLU A 75 -78.99 20.69 23.56
C GLU A 75 -78.20 21.47 22.50
N PHE A 76 -78.80 22.52 21.92
CA PHE A 76 -78.10 23.43 21.01
C PHE A 76 -76.90 24.12 21.66
N GLY A 77 -77.04 24.55 22.93
CA GLY A 77 -75.94 25.09 23.72
C GLY A 77 -74.79 24.09 23.93
N LEU A 78 -75.10 22.84 24.25
CA LEU A 78 -74.13 21.75 24.39
C LEU A 78 -73.46 21.41 23.06
N ILE A 79 -74.18 21.42 21.94
CA ILE A 79 -73.60 21.23 20.60
C ILE A 79 -72.65 22.38 20.24
N GLN A 80 -72.98 23.63 20.58
CA GLN A 80 -72.03 24.74 20.41
C GLN A 80 -70.80 24.62 21.31
N LEU A 81 -70.98 24.18 22.56
CA LEU A 81 -69.87 23.95 23.49
C LEU A 81 -68.95 22.83 22.99
N SER A 82 -69.52 21.73 22.50
CA SER A 82 -68.79 20.63 21.85
C SER A 82 -67.98 21.12 20.65
N LYS A 83 -68.56 21.94 19.77
CA LYS A 83 -67.84 22.53 18.63
C LYS A 83 -66.70 23.46 19.04
N ARG A 84 -66.82 24.18 20.16
CA ARG A 84 -65.70 24.96 20.72
C ARG A 84 -64.59 24.06 21.26
N TYR A 85 -64.94 23.04 22.04
CA TYR A 85 -63.94 22.11 22.55
C TYR A 85 -63.26 21.29 21.45
N MET A 86 -63.94 20.91 20.37
CA MET A 86 -63.27 20.29 19.22
C MET A 86 -62.29 21.25 18.55
N ALA A 87 -62.64 22.53 18.39
CA ALA A 87 -61.70 23.52 17.85
C ALA A 87 -60.49 23.78 18.79
N GLU A 88 -60.71 23.80 20.12
CA GLU A 88 -59.64 23.89 21.11
C GLU A 88 -58.75 22.63 21.11
N ILE A 89 -59.33 21.44 20.89
CA ILE A 89 -58.58 20.18 20.73
C ILE A 89 -57.77 20.22 19.42
N GLU A 90 -58.35 20.62 18.29
CA GLU A 90 -57.62 20.78 17.03
C GLU A 90 -56.48 21.82 17.14
N GLU A 91 -56.66 22.90 17.90
CA GLU A 91 -55.61 23.88 18.20
C GLU A 91 -54.52 23.28 19.10
N GLN A 92 -54.90 22.53 20.14
CA GLN A 92 -53.96 21.82 21.02
C GLN A 92 -53.18 20.72 20.28
N GLU A 93 -53.82 19.96 19.39
CA GLU A 93 -53.18 18.96 18.53
C GLU A 93 -52.22 19.62 17.54
N GLN A 94 -52.54 20.80 17.00
CA GLN A 94 -51.59 21.58 16.19
C GLN A 94 -50.42 22.12 17.02
N HIS A 95 -50.63 22.47 18.29
CA HIS A 95 -49.56 22.87 19.20
C HIS A 95 -48.67 21.68 19.61
N LEU A 96 -49.25 20.51 19.85
CA LEU A 96 -48.53 19.27 20.09
C LEU A 96 -47.75 18.84 18.85
N SER A 97 -48.33 18.88 17.65
CA SER A 97 -47.62 18.59 16.39
C SER A 97 -46.45 19.55 16.13
N LYS A 98 -46.54 20.81 16.58
CA LYS A 98 -45.40 21.76 16.56
C LYS A 98 -44.35 21.46 17.64
N ALA A 99 -44.73 20.83 18.75
CA ALA A 99 -43.81 20.34 19.78
C ALA A 99 -43.14 19.01 19.39
N ASP A 100 -43.84 18.12 18.67
CA ASP A 100 -43.26 16.90 18.08
C ASP A 100 -42.34 17.20 16.88
N GLN A 101 -42.48 18.38 16.28
CA GLN A 101 -41.54 18.93 15.30
C GLN A 101 -40.35 19.68 15.94
N PHE A 102 -40.29 19.77 17.28
CA PHE A 102 -39.09 20.23 17.96
C PHE A 102 -38.07 19.08 17.96
N PRO A 103 -36.85 19.26 17.40
CA PRO A 103 -35.84 18.21 17.44
C PRO A 103 -35.34 18.01 18.87
N ASP A 104 -35.64 16.85 19.47
CA ASP A 104 -35.23 16.41 20.81
C ASP A 104 -33.72 16.55 21.10
N ASN A 105 -32.90 16.59 20.05
CA ASN A 105 -31.45 16.75 20.12
C ASN A 105 -30.95 18.20 19.93
N THR A 106 -31.82 19.21 19.93
CA THR A 106 -31.34 20.61 19.97
C THR A 106 -30.94 21.01 21.38
N ILE A 107 -29.63 21.10 21.58
CA ILE A 107 -28.98 21.55 22.80
C ILE A 107 -29.29 23.04 23.02
N THR A 108 -30.41 23.33 23.67
CA THR A 108 -30.81 24.68 24.07
C THR A 108 -30.16 25.05 25.41
N GLU A 109 -29.81 26.33 25.62
CA GLU A 109 -29.24 26.83 26.89
C GLU A 109 -30.02 26.36 28.14
N PRO A 110 -31.37 26.42 28.18
CA PRO A 110 -32.13 25.92 29.33
C PRO A 110 -32.04 24.40 29.54
N ALA A 111 -31.82 23.61 28.48
CA ALA A 111 -31.55 22.18 28.60
C ALA A 111 -30.14 21.92 29.16
N GLN A 112 -29.13 22.65 28.68
CA GLN A 112 -27.77 22.61 29.25
C GLN A 112 -27.76 23.01 30.72
N MET A 113 -28.42 24.11 31.09
CA MET A 113 -28.51 24.56 32.48
C MET A 113 -29.23 23.54 33.36
N ARG A 114 -30.33 22.92 32.90
CA ARG A 114 -31.00 21.84 33.65
C ARG A 114 -30.11 20.62 33.83
N ALA A 115 -29.39 20.19 32.79
CA ALA A 115 -28.43 19.09 32.89
C ALA A 115 -27.26 19.40 33.84
N GLN A 116 -26.72 20.62 33.80
CA GLN A 116 -25.69 21.08 34.74
C GLN A 116 -26.20 21.10 36.18
N ILE A 117 -27.39 21.66 36.43
CA ILE A 117 -28.01 21.69 37.77
C ILE A 117 -28.25 20.28 38.30
N LEU A 118 -28.76 19.36 37.47
CA LEU A 118 -28.92 17.94 37.85
C LEU A 118 -27.57 17.27 38.16
N ASN A 119 -26.54 17.51 37.34
CA ASN A 119 -25.21 16.95 37.60
C ASN A 119 -24.58 17.51 38.88
N TYR A 120 -24.71 18.81 39.16
CA TYR A 120 -24.24 19.39 40.42
C TYR A 120 -25.03 18.88 41.62
N TYR A 121 -26.35 18.71 41.50
CA TYR A 121 -27.19 18.17 42.56
C TYR A 121 -26.84 16.70 42.86
N ASN A 122 -26.70 15.87 41.84
CA ASN A 122 -26.29 14.47 41.97
C ASN A 122 -24.88 14.35 42.57
N SER A 123 -23.94 15.20 42.14
CA SER A 123 -22.58 15.24 42.70
C SER A 123 -22.59 15.66 44.18
N ALA A 124 -23.44 16.61 44.56
CA ALA A 124 -23.60 17.05 45.95
C ALA A 124 -24.16 15.92 46.83
N MET A 125 -25.23 15.24 46.37
CA MET A 125 -25.80 14.07 47.05
C MET A 125 -24.77 12.95 47.22
N GLU A 126 -24.01 12.61 46.17
CA GLU A 126 -22.93 11.60 46.25
C GLU A 126 -21.84 12.01 47.25
N THR A 127 -21.49 13.31 47.32
CA THR A 127 -20.53 13.77 48.33
C THR A 127 -21.09 13.73 49.76
N ASP A 128 -22.37 14.02 49.96
CA ASP A 128 -23.01 13.97 51.28
C ASP A 128 -23.14 12.52 51.78
N GLU A 129 -23.61 11.60 50.93
CA GLU A 129 -23.64 10.15 51.21
C GLU A 129 -22.23 9.63 51.56
N ARG A 130 -21.21 10.06 50.80
CA ARG A 130 -19.82 9.69 51.06
C ARG A 130 -19.29 10.27 52.38
N VAL A 131 -19.73 11.46 52.76
CA VAL A 131 -19.39 12.09 54.05
C VAL A 131 -20.06 11.34 55.20
N GLU A 132 -21.33 10.94 55.09
CA GLU A 132 -22.01 10.13 56.10
C GLU A 132 -21.33 8.76 56.29
N MET A 133 -20.99 8.08 55.18
CA MET A 133 -20.27 6.80 55.22
C MET A 133 -18.90 6.93 55.89
N LEU A 134 -18.11 7.97 55.57
CA LEU A 134 -16.82 8.24 56.21
C LEU A 134 -16.97 8.63 57.69
N GLN A 135 -18.05 9.32 58.08
CA GLN A 135 -18.34 9.61 59.49
C GLN A 135 -18.67 8.33 60.27
N TYR A 136 -19.45 7.42 59.69
CA TYR A 136 -19.78 6.12 60.25
C TYR A 136 -18.53 5.23 60.41
N GLU A 137 -17.70 5.13 59.37
CA GLU A 137 -16.44 4.38 59.38
C GLU A 137 -15.45 4.95 60.42
N ALA A 138 -15.30 6.28 60.47
CA ALA A 138 -14.55 6.95 61.54
C ALA A 138 -15.18 6.76 62.94
N GLY A 139 -16.48 6.48 63.03
CA GLY A 139 -17.15 6.04 64.25
C GLY A 139 -16.64 4.67 64.70
N LEU A 140 -16.77 3.67 63.83
CA LEU A 140 -16.30 2.30 64.06
C LEU A 140 -14.81 2.25 64.45
N LEU A 141 -13.94 2.92 63.69
CA LEU A 141 -12.50 2.98 63.97
C LEU A 141 -12.18 3.65 65.33
N ARG A 142 -13.00 4.59 65.80
CA ARG A 142 -12.85 5.17 67.16
C ARG A 142 -13.28 4.18 68.25
N GLU A 143 -14.27 3.33 68.00
CA GLU A 143 -14.68 2.29 68.94
C GLU A 143 -13.67 1.14 68.98
N GLU A 144 -13.19 0.70 67.82
CA GLU A 144 -12.12 -0.29 67.70
C GLU A 144 -10.85 0.20 68.42
N ARG A 145 -10.46 1.48 68.24
CA ARG A 145 -9.34 2.08 68.99
C ARG A 145 -9.59 2.11 70.50
N LYS A 146 -10.83 2.27 70.98
CA LYS A 146 -11.16 2.17 72.42
C LYS A 146 -11.02 0.74 72.93
N LEU A 147 -11.47 -0.26 72.15
CA LEU A 147 -11.34 -1.67 72.47
C LEU A 147 -9.86 -2.09 72.52
N LEU A 148 -9.10 -1.77 71.46
CA LEU A 148 -7.65 -1.98 71.39
C LEU A 148 -6.91 -1.31 72.55
N ASN A 149 -7.24 -0.06 72.92
CA ASN A 149 -6.64 0.56 74.12
C ASN A 149 -7.01 -0.18 75.41
N ARG A 150 -8.24 -0.71 75.52
CA ARG A 150 -8.67 -1.45 76.72
C ARG A 150 -8.00 -2.81 76.80
N ASP A 151 -7.74 -3.45 75.66
CA ASP A 151 -7.05 -4.74 75.60
C ASP A 151 -5.52 -4.56 75.74
N TYR A 152 -4.96 -3.46 75.23
CA TYR A 152 -3.61 -3.00 75.57
C TYR A 152 -3.44 -2.74 77.08
N SER A 153 -4.47 -2.18 77.72
CA SER A 153 -4.52 -2.00 79.19
C SER A 153 -4.74 -3.31 79.96
N ARG A 154 -4.99 -4.43 79.26
CA ARG A 154 -5.22 -5.77 79.84
C ARG A 154 -4.08 -6.74 79.57
N LEU A 155 -3.06 -6.35 78.78
CA LEU A 155 -1.86 -7.16 78.61
C LEU A 155 -1.19 -7.40 79.98
N PRO A 156 -0.98 -8.65 80.40
CA PRO A 156 -0.31 -8.94 81.66
C PRO A 156 1.18 -8.55 81.58
N MET A 157 1.58 -7.52 82.33
CA MET A 157 3.00 -7.28 82.64
C MET A 157 3.67 -8.47 83.36
N ALA A 158 2.86 -9.41 83.88
CA ALA A 158 3.30 -10.65 84.52
C ALA A 158 4.06 -11.62 83.59
N GLU A 159 3.91 -11.53 82.25
CA GLU A 159 4.71 -12.36 81.33
C GLU A 159 6.13 -11.77 81.10
N LEU A 160 6.38 -10.52 81.50
CA LEU A 160 7.70 -9.89 81.38
C LEU A 160 8.65 -10.25 82.53
N GLU A 161 8.13 -10.59 83.71
CA GLU A 161 8.91 -11.06 84.87
C GLU A 161 9.27 -12.56 84.79
N ALA A 162 8.80 -13.28 83.77
CA ALA A 162 9.00 -14.71 83.60
C ALA A 162 10.17 -15.09 82.67
N LEU A 163 10.83 -14.12 82.01
CA LEU A 163 12.03 -14.37 81.22
C LEU A 163 13.29 -14.05 82.02
N SER A 164 14.11 -15.09 82.21
CA SER A 164 15.40 -15.07 82.91
C SER A 164 16.44 -14.10 82.32
N ASP A 165 17.38 -13.67 83.16
CA ASP A 165 18.34 -12.55 83.03
C ASP A 165 19.30 -12.51 81.80
N ASP A 166 19.13 -13.37 80.80
CA ASP A 166 20.08 -13.56 79.67
C ASP A 166 19.58 -13.01 78.30
N VAL A 167 18.47 -12.27 78.24
CA VAL A 167 18.04 -11.56 77.03
C VAL A 167 17.90 -10.07 77.31
N ASP A 168 18.80 -9.28 76.71
CA ASP A 168 18.85 -7.83 76.88
C ASP A 168 17.60 -7.18 76.22
N ILE A 169 16.55 -6.98 77.02
CA ILE A 169 15.18 -6.64 76.57
C ILE A 169 15.19 -5.40 75.67
N PHE A 170 16.06 -4.43 75.95
CA PHE A 170 16.24 -3.24 75.13
C PHE A 170 16.67 -3.57 73.70
N THR A 171 17.53 -4.57 73.48
CA THR A 171 18.00 -4.94 72.13
C THR A 171 16.92 -5.61 71.29
N GLU A 172 16.11 -6.51 71.87
CA GLU A 172 14.98 -7.14 71.17
C GLU A 172 13.84 -6.14 70.93
N MET A 173 13.61 -5.21 71.87
CA MET A 173 12.63 -4.14 71.71
C MET A 173 13.08 -3.13 70.63
N GLU A 174 14.36 -2.77 70.57
CA GLU A 174 14.94 -1.94 69.52
C GLU A 174 14.94 -2.65 68.15
N ARG A 175 15.18 -3.98 68.12
CA ARG A 175 15.07 -4.80 66.90
C ARG A 175 13.63 -4.83 66.38
N ARG A 176 12.64 -5.01 67.25
CA ARG A 176 11.21 -4.95 66.90
C ARG A 176 10.81 -3.55 66.43
N MET A 177 11.29 -2.50 67.10
CA MET A 177 11.04 -1.11 66.70
C MET A 177 11.61 -0.82 65.30
N LYS A 178 12.86 -1.22 65.01
CA LYS A 178 13.45 -1.13 63.67
C LYS A 178 12.67 -1.94 62.63
N MET A 179 12.18 -3.13 62.98
CA MET A 179 11.40 -3.96 62.06
C MET A 179 10.04 -3.34 61.71
N VAL A 180 9.33 -2.77 62.69
CA VAL A 180 8.09 -2.01 62.46
C VAL A 180 8.39 -0.71 61.67
N GLN A 181 9.50 -0.04 61.97
CA GLN A 181 9.89 1.19 61.27
C GLN A 181 10.21 0.94 59.78
N ASN A 182 10.85 -0.19 59.47
CA ASN A 182 11.06 -0.65 58.09
C ASN A 182 9.72 -1.00 57.41
N GLN A 183 8.84 -1.77 58.07
CA GLN A 183 7.51 -2.08 57.55
C GLN A 183 6.69 -0.82 57.26
N CYS A 184 6.78 0.21 58.11
CA CYS A 184 6.17 1.51 57.84
C CYS A 184 6.79 2.21 56.62
N GLN A 185 8.11 2.12 56.40
CA GLN A 185 8.74 2.65 55.18
C GLN A 185 8.30 1.90 53.91
N ASP A 186 8.25 0.56 53.97
CA ASP A 186 7.80 -0.26 52.84
C ASP A 186 6.35 0.08 52.45
N LEU A 187 5.45 0.19 53.44
CA LEU A 187 4.06 0.62 53.23
C LEU A 187 3.96 2.06 52.69
N TRP A 188 4.86 2.97 53.10
CA TRP A 188 4.89 4.33 52.54
C TRP A 188 5.30 4.35 51.07
N LEU A 189 6.27 3.50 50.67
CA LEU A 189 6.68 3.34 49.27
C LEU A 189 5.56 2.71 48.43
N GLU A 190 4.87 1.70 48.95
CA GLU A 190 3.71 1.08 48.31
C GLU A 190 2.55 2.08 48.11
N ILE A 191 2.25 2.89 49.14
CA ILE A 191 1.25 3.96 49.06
C ILE A 191 1.62 5.00 47.97
N ASP A 192 2.89 5.39 47.86
CA ASP A 192 3.31 6.35 46.83
C ASP A 192 3.36 5.73 45.42
N MET A 193 3.68 4.44 45.29
CA MET A 193 3.49 3.69 44.03
C MET A 193 2.02 3.69 43.60
N LEU A 194 1.11 3.31 44.49
CA LEU A 194 -0.34 3.27 44.20
C LEU A 194 -0.89 4.67 43.83
N LYS A 195 -0.38 5.75 44.44
CA LYS A 195 -0.73 7.13 44.03
C LYS A 195 -0.25 7.45 42.61
N MET A 196 0.92 6.96 42.20
CA MET A 196 1.46 7.21 40.86
C MET A 196 0.74 6.36 39.80
N GLU A 197 0.38 5.12 40.11
CA GLU A 197 -0.50 4.29 39.28
C GLU A 197 -1.89 4.92 39.14
N ALA A 198 -2.52 5.36 40.24
CA ALA A 198 -3.81 6.04 40.20
C ALA A 198 -3.80 7.34 39.39
N LYS A 199 -2.67 8.07 39.36
CA LYS A 199 -2.48 9.22 38.44
C LYS A 199 -2.38 8.75 36.99
N ARG A 200 -1.61 7.69 36.71
CA ARG A 200 -1.42 7.13 35.38
C ARG A 200 -2.75 6.62 34.78
N SER A 201 -3.56 5.91 35.57
CA SER A 201 -4.88 5.43 35.14
C SER A 201 -5.88 6.57 34.88
N ARG A 202 -5.84 7.68 35.65
CA ARG A 202 -6.65 8.87 35.36
C ARG A 202 -6.25 9.56 34.07
N GLU A 203 -4.95 9.63 33.79
CA GLU A 203 -4.42 10.22 32.56
C GLU A 203 -4.78 9.37 31.34
N GLN A 204 -4.66 8.04 31.46
CA GLN A 204 -5.14 7.09 30.44
C GLN A 204 -6.66 7.20 30.20
N PHE A 205 -7.46 7.36 31.27
CA PHE A 205 -8.90 7.57 31.16
C PHE A 205 -9.23 8.88 30.45
N ARG A 206 -8.51 9.97 30.73
CA ARG A 206 -8.66 11.24 30.00
C ARG A 206 -8.37 11.06 28.50
N GLN A 207 -7.23 10.48 28.16
CA GLN A 207 -6.85 10.25 26.76
C GLN A 207 -7.88 9.36 26.04
N ALA A 208 -8.42 8.34 26.71
CA ALA A 208 -9.51 7.53 26.17
C ALA A 208 -10.81 8.32 25.95
N SER A 209 -11.19 9.18 26.91
CA SER A 209 -12.36 10.06 26.80
C SER A 209 -12.22 11.11 25.71
N ASP A 210 -11.02 11.66 25.50
CA ASP A 210 -10.74 12.64 24.44
C ASP A 210 -10.83 11.96 23.06
N MET A 211 -10.23 10.77 22.91
CA MET A 211 -10.35 9.95 21.68
C MET A 211 -11.79 9.52 21.40
N GLU A 212 -12.59 9.20 22.43
CA GLU A 212 -14.02 8.91 22.25
C GLU A 212 -14.77 10.14 21.72
N HIS A 213 -14.48 11.34 22.22
CA HIS A 213 -15.13 12.56 21.78
C HIS A 213 -14.77 12.94 20.34
N GLU A 214 -13.52 12.75 19.92
CA GLU A 214 -13.11 12.89 18.52
C GLU A 214 -13.86 11.89 17.61
N ALA A 215 -13.92 10.62 18.00
CA ALA A 215 -14.64 9.59 17.25
C ALA A 215 -16.16 9.88 17.13
N GLN A 216 -16.79 10.42 18.18
CA GLN A 216 -18.18 10.86 18.15
C GLN A 216 -18.38 12.04 17.18
N SER A 217 -17.44 12.99 17.13
CA SER A 217 -17.48 14.13 16.19
C SER A 217 -17.38 13.66 14.74
N ASP A 218 -16.44 12.75 14.44
CA ASP A 218 -16.29 12.19 13.10
C ASP A 218 -17.51 11.38 12.63
N LEU A 219 -18.16 10.66 13.55
CA LEU A 219 -19.39 9.93 13.26
C LEU A 219 -20.55 10.88 12.89
N LEU A 220 -20.66 12.02 13.58
CA LEU A 220 -21.61 13.09 13.22
C LEU A 220 -21.29 13.70 11.84
N ASN A 221 -20.02 13.98 11.55
CA ASN A 221 -19.57 14.52 10.26
C ASN A 221 -19.86 13.55 9.10
N LEU A 222 -19.65 12.25 9.31
CA LEU A 222 -20.01 11.19 8.35
C LEU A 222 -21.53 11.05 8.17
N GLY A 223 -22.30 11.21 9.25
CA GLY A 223 -23.77 11.25 9.21
C GLY A 223 -24.30 12.41 8.36
N GLN A 224 -23.72 13.61 8.48
CA GLN A 224 -24.06 14.77 7.65
C GLN A 224 -23.78 14.50 6.17
N ARG A 225 -22.57 14.04 5.83
CA ARG A 225 -22.20 13.68 4.43
C ARG A 225 -23.10 12.60 3.83
N MET A 226 -23.49 11.60 4.61
CA MET A 226 -24.44 10.58 4.14
C MET A 226 -25.81 11.21 3.81
N ASN A 227 -26.25 12.21 4.56
CA ASN A 227 -27.52 12.89 4.31
C ASN A 227 -27.44 13.84 3.09
N GLU A 228 -26.30 14.51 2.88
CA GLU A 228 -26.01 15.26 1.65
C GLU A 228 -26.09 14.35 0.41
N VAL A 229 -25.38 13.22 0.42
CA VAL A 229 -25.40 12.25 -0.70
C VAL A 229 -26.79 11.66 -0.93
N LYS A 230 -27.59 11.44 0.14
CA LYS A 230 -29.00 11.03 -0.01
C LYS A 230 -29.85 12.12 -0.67
N ALA A 231 -29.64 13.39 -0.35
CA ALA A 231 -30.35 14.50 -0.98
C ALA A 231 -29.96 14.65 -2.47
N GLU A 232 -28.67 14.55 -2.79
CA GLU A 232 -28.18 14.53 -4.18
C GLU A 232 -28.76 13.34 -4.98
N TRP A 233 -28.86 12.16 -4.36
CA TRP A 233 -29.45 10.98 -4.99
C TRP A 233 -30.93 11.16 -5.29
N VAL A 234 -31.72 11.74 -4.36
CA VAL A 234 -33.14 12.08 -4.59
C VAL A 234 -33.29 13.04 -5.77
N ILE A 235 -32.49 14.11 -5.81
CA ILE A 235 -32.49 15.08 -6.93
C ILE A 235 -32.14 14.38 -8.25
N ALA A 236 -31.17 13.47 -8.26
CA ALA A 236 -30.79 12.70 -9.45
C ALA A 236 -31.92 11.77 -9.93
N THR A 237 -32.69 11.16 -9.01
CA THR A 237 -33.85 10.31 -9.35
C THR A 237 -35.05 11.08 -9.90
N ASP A 238 -35.16 12.39 -9.65
CA ASP A 238 -36.25 13.25 -10.17
C ASP A 238 -35.97 13.81 -11.58
N LEU A 239 -34.75 13.66 -12.11
CA LEU A 239 -34.32 14.16 -13.43
C LEU A 239 -34.28 13.19 -14.65
N PRO A 240 -34.97 12.01 -14.72
CA PRO A 240 -34.85 11.06 -15.85
C PRO A 240 -35.08 11.65 -17.25
N GLY A 241 -35.99 12.63 -17.37
CA GLY A 241 -36.34 13.26 -18.64
C GLY A 241 -35.24 14.13 -19.25
N GLN A 242 -34.28 14.62 -18.46
CA GLN A 242 -33.15 15.40 -18.96
C GLN A 242 -32.03 14.48 -19.45
N TYR A 243 -31.64 13.50 -18.64
CA TYR A 243 -30.64 12.49 -19.02
C TYR A 243 -31.04 11.69 -20.28
N SER A 244 -32.34 11.40 -20.46
CA SER A 244 -32.83 10.76 -21.69
C SER A 244 -32.58 11.62 -22.95
N LYS A 245 -32.85 12.93 -22.87
CA LYS A 245 -32.60 13.89 -23.97
C LYS A 245 -31.11 14.08 -24.25
N GLU A 246 -30.26 14.03 -23.22
CA GLU A 246 -28.81 14.10 -23.40
C GLU A 246 -28.24 12.80 -23.99
N ALA A 247 -28.76 11.63 -23.57
CA ALA A 247 -28.44 10.35 -24.20
C ALA A 247 -28.85 10.31 -25.67
N GLU A 248 -30.00 10.88 -26.06
CA GLU A 248 -30.39 11.03 -27.47
C GLU A 248 -29.47 11.97 -28.25
N LYS A 249 -29.05 13.10 -27.67
CA LYS A 249 -28.04 13.97 -28.29
C LYS A 249 -26.71 13.23 -28.48
N ALA A 250 -26.23 12.52 -27.47
CA ALA A 250 -25.01 11.72 -27.54
C ALA A 250 -25.09 10.62 -28.61
N ARG A 251 -26.24 9.94 -28.75
CA ARG A 251 -26.48 8.96 -29.84
C ARG A 251 -26.44 9.63 -31.22
N LYS A 252 -27.00 10.84 -31.38
CA LYS A 252 -26.91 11.60 -32.64
C LYS A 252 -25.48 12.03 -32.98
N TYR A 253 -24.73 12.53 -32.00
CA TYR A 253 -23.30 12.87 -32.20
C TYR A 253 -22.48 11.63 -32.58
N LYS A 254 -22.70 10.49 -31.89
CA LYS A 254 -22.07 9.21 -32.26
C LYS A 254 -22.40 8.81 -33.70
N SER A 255 -23.66 8.81 -34.10
CA SER A 255 -24.08 8.41 -35.45
C SER A 255 -23.52 9.33 -36.55
N ASN A 256 -23.37 10.63 -36.27
CA ASN A 256 -22.72 11.56 -37.21
C ASN A 256 -21.21 11.28 -37.33
N ALA A 257 -20.52 11.09 -36.21
CA ALA A 257 -19.09 10.74 -36.20
C ALA A 257 -18.81 9.38 -36.87
N GLU A 258 -19.71 8.41 -36.74
CA GLU A 258 -19.63 7.11 -37.44
C GLU A 258 -19.74 7.27 -38.97
N LYS A 259 -20.58 8.20 -39.46
CA LYS A 259 -20.68 8.52 -40.90
C LYS A 259 -19.45 9.28 -41.41
N GLU A 260 -18.96 10.24 -40.64
CA GLU A 260 -17.71 10.96 -40.98
C GLU A 260 -16.53 9.98 -41.05
N LEU A 261 -16.45 9.03 -40.11
CA LEU A 261 -15.44 7.96 -40.12
C LEU A 261 -15.57 7.05 -41.36
N GLN A 262 -16.78 6.68 -41.77
CA GLN A 262 -16.99 5.89 -42.99
C GLN A 262 -16.56 6.65 -44.25
N ASN A 263 -16.87 7.94 -44.35
CA ASN A 263 -16.42 8.77 -45.46
C ASN A 263 -14.88 8.87 -45.51
N LEU A 264 -14.24 9.14 -44.36
CA LEU A 264 -12.78 9.19 -44.23
C LEU A 264 -12.11 7.84 -44.54
N GLN A 265 -12.75 6.72 -44.20
CA GLN A 265 -12.29 5.38 -44.59
C GLN A 265 -12.37 5.16 -46.11
N GLN A 266 -13.45 5.62 -46.75
CA GLN A 266 -13.61 5.54 -48.20
C GLN A 266 -12.58 6.43 -48.93
N GLU A 267 -12.41 7.68 -48.51
CA GLU A 267 -11.36 8.59 -49.01
C GLU A 267 -9.96 7.98 -48.85
N PHE A 268 -9.69 7.32 -47.72
CA PHE A 268 -8.41 6.63 -47.49
C PHE A 268 -8.21 5.43 -48.45
N THR A 269 -9.26 4.65 -48.74
CA THR A 269 -9.16 3.56 -49.73
C THR A 269 -8.91 4.08 -51.14
N GLU A 270 -9.62 5.13 -51.57
CA GLU A 270 -9.41 5.76 -52.89
C GLU A 270 -7.99 6.37 -53.03
N LEU A 271 -7.50 7.03 -51.96
CA LEU A 271 -6.12 7.53 -51.92
C LEU A 271 -5.07 6.41 -51.91
N SER A 272 -5.35 5.27 -51.27
CA SER A 272 -4.45 4.11 -51.25
C SER A 272 -4.38 3.42 -52.63
N GLU A 273 -5.51 3.30 -53.32
CA GLU A 273 -5.56 2.76 -54.69
C GLU A 273 -4.84 3.68 -55.68
N THR A 274 -5.01 5.00 -55.57
CA THR A 274 -4.27 5.95 -56.42
C THR A 274 -2.77 5.94 -56.15
N LEU A 275 -2.33 5.78 -54.89
CA LEU A 275 -0.92 5.58 -54.55
C LEU A 275 -0.37 4.30 -55.18
N SER A 276 -1.05 3.16 -55.03
CA SER A 276 -0.64 1.89 -55.64
C SER A 276 -0.53 1.98 -57.17
N ASN A 277 -1.45 2.69 -57.83
CA ASN A 277 -1.40 2.91 -59.27
C ASN A 277 -0.21 3.81 -59.70
N LEU A 278 0.14 4.82 -58.89
CA LEU A 278 1.31 5.67 -59.14
C LEU A 278 2.62 4.93 -58.88
N GLU A 279 2.68 4.05 -57.88
CA GLU A 279 3.82 3.17 -57.63
C GLU A 279 4.04 2.19 -58.79
N LEU A 280 2.98 1.60 -59.35
CA LEU A 280 3.07 0.79 -60.57
C LEU A 280 3.60 1.58 -61.76
N GLN A 281 3.06 2.78 -62.02
CA GLN A 281 3.54 3.66 -63.09
C GLN A 281 5.01 4.07 -62.91
N LEU A 282 5.46 4.26 -61.67
CA LEU A 282 6.86 4.56 -61.37
C LEU A 282 7.77 3.36 -61.66
N ASN A 283 7.36 2.14 -61.28
CA ASN A 283 8.09 0.91 -61.61
C ASN A 283 8.18 0.68 -63.13
N ASP A 284 7.10 0.95 -63.88
CA ASP A 284 7.09 0.86 -65.34
C ASP A 284 8.09 1.86 -65.96
N LEU A 285 8.10 3.11 -65.46
CA LEU A 285 9.06 4.14 -65.91
C LEU A 285 10.51 3.83 -65.54
N GLU A 286 10.78 3.22 -64.38
CA GLU A 286 12.12 2.73 -64.02
C GLU A 286 12.58 1.58 -64.93
N ALA A 287 11.66 0.67 -65.30
CA ALA A 287 11.94 -0.38 -66.28
C ALA A 287 12.23 0.18 -67.68
N GLU A 288 11.48 1.20 -68.12
CA GLU A 288 11.78 1.94 -69.35
C GLU A 288 13.13 2.67 -69.27
N GLU A 289 13.49 3.30 -68.14
CA GLU A 289 14.80 3.95 -68.00
C GLU A 289 15.94 2.94 -68.11
N LEU A 290 15.80 1.77 -67.49
CA LEU A 290 16.77 0.68 -67.57
C LEU A 290 16.93 0.18 -69.01
N SER A 291 15.83 -0.07 -69.73
CA SER A 291 15.86 -0.47 -71.15
C SER A 291 16.55 0.59 -72.02
N ASN A 292 16.16 1.85 -71.89
CA ASN A 292 16.78 2.98 -72.58
C ASN A 292 18.29 3.08 -72.27
N HIS A 293 18.70 2.82 -71.02
CA HIS A 293 20.10 2.84 -70.61
C HIS A 293 20.91 1.68 -71.21
N GLU A 294 20.32 0.50 -71.37
CA GLU A 294 20.94 -0.64 -72.07
C GLU A 294 21.06 -0.39 -73.58
N GLU A 295 20.02 0.16 -74.22
CA GLU A 295 20.09 0.60 -75.62
C GLU A 295 21.20 1.65 -75.82
N LEU A 296 21.29 2.65 -74.92
CA LEU A 296 22.33 3.68 -74.99
C LEU A 296 23.75 3.09 -74.78
N LYS A 297 23.91 2.04 -73.95
CA LYS A 297 25.16 1.27 -73.85
C LYS A 297 25.50 0.56 -75.16
N THR A 298 24.56 -0.15 -75.78
CA THR A 298 24.82 -0.86 -77.06
C THR A 298 25.15 0.11 -78.20
N LEU A 299 24.45 1.24 -78.29
CA LEU A 299 24.75 2.32 -79.25
C LEU A 299 26.14 2.94 -79.02
N ARG A 300 26.58 3.13 -77.77
CA ARG A 300 27.95 3.58 -77.45
C ARG A 300 29.00 2.59 -77.94
N VAL A 301 28.80 1.29 -77.72
CA VAL A 301 29.70 0.23 -78.22
C VAL A 301 29.74 0.22 -79.75
N ALA A 302 28.59 0.33 -80.41
CA ALA A 302 28.52 0.43 -81.88
C ALA A 302 29.29 1.66 -82.42
N ASN A 303 29.19 2.81 -81.74
CA ASN A 303 29.92 4.02 -82.14
C ASN A 303 31.43 3.90 -81.94
N ILE A 304 31.89 3.23 -80.88
CA ILE A 304 33.31 2.91 -80.66
C ILE A 304 33.82 2.00 -81.79
N ASN A 305 33.09 0.93 -82.10
CA ASN A 305 33.45 0.02 -83.20
C ASN A 305 33.52 0.74 -84.55
N GLN A 306 32.59 1.66 -84.84
CA GLN A 306 32.63 2.50 -86.05
C GLN A 306 33.85 3.43 -86.09
N LYS A 307 34.23 4.03 -84.96
CA LYS A 307 35.45 4.84 -84.85
C LYS A 307 36.71 4.03 -85.09
N GLU A 308 36.81 2.82 -84.51
CA GLU A 308 37.95 1.94 -84.80
C GLU A 308 38.04 1.55 -86.27
N MET A 309 36.90 1.33 -86.94
CA MET A 309 36.87 1.02 -88.37
C MET A 309 37.30 2.22 -89.22
N LEU A 310 36.91 3.45 -88.84
CA LEU A 310 37.42 4.68 -89.44
C LEU A 310 38.93 4.85 -89.22
N ASP A 311 39.44 4.63 -88.01
CA ASP A 311 40.88 4.70 -87.73
C ASP A 311 41.67 3.67 -88.53
N LYS A 312 41.10 2.47 -88.76
CA LYS A 312 41.69 1.44 -89.63
C LYS A 312 41.70 1.87 -91.10
N THR A 313 40.65 2.53 -91.61
CA THR A 313 40.64 3.03 -93.00
C THR A 313 41.55 4.24 -93.21
N VAL A 314 41.67 5.13 -92.22
CA VAL A 314 42.65 6.24 -92.25
C VAL A 314 44.08 5.70 -92.30
N LYS A 315 44.45 4.78 -91.40
CA LYS A 315 45.78 4.14 -91.42
C LYS A 315 46.08 3.40 -92.74
N LEU A 316 45.08 2.77 -93.34
CA LEU A 316 45.20 2.16 -94.67
C LEU A 316 45.45 3.21 -95.76
N HIS A 317 44.77 4.36 -95.71
CA HIS A 317 44.99 5.46 -96.64
C HIS A 317 46.39 6.07 -96.48
N ASP A 318 46.83 6.32 -95.24
CA ASP A 318 48.18 6.80 -94.93
C ASP A 318 49.24 5.84 -95.47
N SER A 319 49.09 4.52 -95.24
CA SER A 319 50.00 3.51 -95.77
C SER A 319 50.02 3.44 -97.31
N TRP A 320 48.89 3.74 -97.96
CA TRP A 320 48.80 3.85 -99.43
C TRP A 320 49.51 5.10 -99.95
N TYR A 321 49.39 6.22 -99.22
CA TYR A 321 50.08 7.47 -99.55
C TYR A 321 51.60 7.33 -99.37
N GLU A 322 52.05 6.71 -98.28
CA GLU A 322 53.45 6.34 -98.06
C GLU A 322 53.96 5.40 -99.17
N MET A 323 53.19 4.37 -99.54
CA MET A 323 53.53 3.47 -100.65
C MET A 323 53.61 4.21 -101.99
N GLU A 324 52.73 5.18 -102.27
CA GLU A 324 52.81 5.99 -103.49
C GLU A 324 54.07 6.89 -103.49
N MET A 325 54.39 7.52 -102.36
CA MET A 325 55.61 8.31 -102.22
C MET A 325 56.87 7.45 -102.35
N MET A 326 56.88 6.26 -101.74
CA MET A 326 57.95 5.28 -101.93
C MET A 326 58.08 4.90 -103.41
N ASN A 327 56.99 4.55 -104.10
CA ASN A 327 57.00 4.28 -105.55
C ASN A 327 57.52 5.46 -106.39
N ARG A 328 57.21 6.70 -106.03
CA ARG A 328 57.76 7.91 -106.70
C ARG A 328 59.27 8.05 -106.46
N THR A 329 59.75 7.83 -105.23
CA THR A 329 61.20 7.83 -104.94
C THR A 329 61.92 6.67 -105.59
N GLU A 330 61.31 5.49 -105.65
CA GLU A 330 61.86 4.32 -106.34
C GLU A 330 61.90 4.54 -107.85
N LYS A 331 60.87 5.12 -108.47
CA LYS A 331 60.91 5.52 -109.88
C LYS A 331 62.06 6.48 -110.18
N ALA A 332 62.32 7.46 -109.30
CA ALA A 332 63.48 8.33 -109.42
C ALA A 332 64.82 7.56 -109.27
N ARG A 333 64.92 6.65 -108.29
CA ARG A 333 66.07 5.74 -108.15
C ARG A 333 66.24 4.82 -109.35
N TYR A 334 65.17 4.32 -109.97
CA TYR A 334 65.22 3.47 -111.15
C TYR A 334 65.66 4.24 -112.39
N LEU A 335 65.26 5.50 -112.55
CA LEU A 335 65.78 6.38 -113.62
C LEU A 335 67.28 6.67 -113.41
N GLN A 336 67.70 6.99 -112.19
CA GLN A 336 69.11 7.19 -111.87
C GLN A 336 69.92 5.89 -112.06
N ARG A 337 69.40 4.74 -111.63
CA ARG A 337 70.00 3.42 -111.84
C ARG A 337 69.99 3.00 -113.30
N LEU A 338 69.00 3.38 -114.11
CA LEU A 338 69.01 3.14 -115.55
C LEU A 338 70.17 3.90 -116.20
N HIS A 339 70.36 5.16 -115.82
CA HIS A 339 71.42 5.99 -116.36
C HIS A 339 72.83 5.53 -115.92
N VAL A 340 72.96 5.07 -114.67
CA VAL A 340 74.16 4.36 -114.19
C VAL A 340 74.33 3.02 -114.92
N ALA A 341 73.29 2.22 -115.08
CA ALA A 341 73.35 0.94 -115.80
C ALA A 341 73.66 1.10 -117.30
N GLU A 342 73.30 2.22 -117.93
CA GLU A 342 73.72 2.57 -119.30
C GLU A 342 75.20 2.93 -119.39
N GLN A 343 75.77 3.47 -118.31
CA GLN A 343 77.21 3.72 -118.16
C GLN A 343 77.93 2.41 -117.86
N ASP A 344 77.50 1.68 -116.82
CA ASP A 344 77.98 0.35 -116.46
C ASP A 344 77.87 -0.63 -117.64
N ARG A 345 76.87 -0.55 -118.52
CA ARG A 345 76.79 -1.40 -119.72
C ARG A 345 77.95 -1.18 -120.69
N ARG A 346 78.54 0.03 -120.72
CA ARG A 346 79.76 0.32 -121.50
C ARG A 346 80.96 -0.25 -120.76
N ASP A 347 81.09 0.02 -119.47
CA ASP A 347 82.22 -0.42 -118.65
C ASP A 347 82.25 -1.96 -118.47
N ILE A 348 81.09 -2.62 -118.39
CA ILE A 348 80.91 -4.08 -118.34
C ILE A 348 81.16 -4.71 -119.72
N ALA A 349 80.89 -4.01 -120.82
CA ALA A 349 81.33 -4.49 -122.14
C ALA A 349 82.87 -4.51 -122.23
N GLU A 350 83.58 -3.66 -121.49
CA GLU A 350 85.03 -3.69 -121.37
C GLU A 350 85.50 -4.77 -120.34
N GLU A 351 84.91 -4.82 -119.14
CA GLU A 351 85.23 -5.81 -118.08
C GLU A 351 84.93 -7.26 -118.47
N THR A 352 83.85 -7.55 -119.21
CA THR A 352 83.55 -8.91 -119.66
C THR A 352 84.63 -9.47 -120.60
N THR A 353 85.35 -8.62 -121.34
CA THR A 353 86.52 -9.03 -122.13
C THR A 353 87.75 -9.36 -121.26
N LYS A 354 87.80 -8.89 -120.00
CA LYS A 354 88.81 -9.27 -119.00
C LYS A 354 88.40 -10.51 -118.21
N LEU A 355 87.24 -10.52 -117.55
CA LEU A 355 86.84 -11.58 -116.62
C LEU A 355 86.64 -12.96 -117.30
N ALA A 356 86.32 -12.97 -118.60
CA ALA A 356 86.35 -14.20 -119.40
C ALA A 356 87.73 -14.90 -119.38
N ARG A 357 88.83 -14.16 -119.14
CA ARG A 357 90.19 -14.69 -119.02
C ARG A 357 90.52 -15.23 -117.62
N GLU A 358 89.76 -14.82 -116.59
CA GLU A 358 90.06 -15.17 -115.18
C GLU A 358 89.20 -16.31 -114.62
N ARG A 359 87.93 -16.41 -115.03
CA ARG A 359 87.00 -17.48 -114.60
C ARG A 359 87.61 -18.88 -114.77
N ASP A 360 88.34 -19.07 -115.87
CA ASP A 360 88.93 -20.35 -116.26
C ASP A 360 90.14 -20.75 -115.39
N ALA A 361 90.54 -19.91 -114.43
CA ALA A 361 91.54 -20.20 -113.41
C ALA A 361 90.96 -20.89 -112.15
N TYR A 362 89.89 -20.33 -111.56
CA TYR A 362 89.50 -20.61 -110.17
C TYR A 362 88.69 -21.90 -109.93
N ILE A 363 87.94 -22.39 -110.92
CA ILE A 363 87.08 -23.58 -110.79
C ILE A 363 87.87 -24.83 -110.33
N ARG A 364 89.19 -24.83 -110.52
CA ARG A 364 90.11 -25.89 -110.11
C ARG A 364 90.37 -26.00 -108.59
N HIS A 365 90.03 -25.00 -107.76
CA HIS A 365 90.50 -24.93 -106.37
C HIS A 365 89.50 -25.38 -105.27
N TYR A 366 88.20 -25.18 -105.45
CA TYR A 366 87.21 -25.28 -104.36
C TYR A 366 86.96 -26.71 -103.82
N LYS A 367 87.04 -27.75 -104.66
CA LYS A 367 86.59 -29.13 -104.34
C LYS A 367 87.38 -29.87 -103.22
N LYS A 368 88.33 -29.22 -102.53
CA LYS A 368 89.22 -29.85 -101.54
C LYS A 368 88.81 -29.68 -100.06
N LEU A 369 88.00 -28.69 -99.71
CA LEU A 369 87.84 -28.25 -98.30
C LEU A 369 86.68 -28.88 -97.52
N GLN A 370 85.76 -29.58 -98.18
CA GLN A 370 84.43 -29.87 -97.62
C GLN A 370 84.37 -31.02 -96.58
N THR A 371 85.40 -31.84 -96.45
CA THR A 371 85.33 -33.17 -95.80
C THR A 371 85.72 -33.22 -94.31
N LEU A 372 86.02 -32.09 -93.65
CA LEU A 372 86.70 -32.09 -92.34
C LEU A 372 85.77 -31.99 -91.09
N VAL A 373 84.47 -31.69 -91.25
CA VAL A 373 83.67 -31.07 -90.17
C VAL A 373 82.88 -32.04 -89.28
N GLU A 374 82.65 -33.28 -89.71
CA GLU A 374 81.58 -34.13 -89.14
C GLU A 374 81.89 -34.81 -87.78
N VAL A 375 83.14 -34.77 -87.30
CA VAL A 375 83.64 -35.66 -86.21
C VAL A 375 83.32 -35.18 -84.76
N LEU A 376 82.93 -33.92 -84.53
CA LEU A 376 83.02 -33.29 -83.21
C LEU A 376 81.81 -33.44 -82.24
N ARG A 377 80.78 -34.24 -82.53
CA ARG A 377 79.46 -34.11 -81.87
C ARG A 377 79.15 -34.94 -80.61
N ASP A 378 79.90 -35.98 -80.23
CA ASP A 378 79.34 -37.06 -79.38
C ASP A 378 79.58 -37.00 -77.84
N ASN A 379 80.41 -36.10 -77.30
CA ASN A 379 81.02 -36.27 -75.95
C ASN A 379 80.21 -35.83 -74.70
N VAL A 380 78.95 -35.36 -74.78
CA VAL A 380 78.35 -34.53 -73.70
C VAL A 380 77.50 -35.28 -72.63
N LYS A 381 77.19 -36.58 -72.79
CA LYS A 381 76.06 -37.25 -72.09
C LYS A 381 76.28 -37.78 -70.65
N VAL A 382 77.41 -37.56 -69.97
CA VAL A 382 77.83 -38.39 -68.81
C VAL A 382 77.53 -37.82 -67.39
N VAL A 383 77.30 -36.52 -67.23
CA VAL A 383 77.48 -35.83 -65.92
C VAL A 383 76.32 -35.98 -64.90
N GLN A 384 75.22 -36.65 -65.24
CA GLN A 384 73.91 -36.41 -64.59
C GLN A 384 73.51 -37.33 -63.40
N GLN A 385 74.40 -38.15 -62.83
CA GLN A 385 74.02 -39.28 -61.95
C GLN A 385 74.45 -39.22 -60.45
N LEU A 386 74.96 -38.10 -59.92
CA LEU A 386 75.67 -38.08 -58.62
C LEU A 386 74.96 -37.42 -57.41
N TYR A 387 73.68 -37.01 -57.49
CA TYR A 387 73.09 -36.08 -56.51
C TYR A 387 72.38 -36.72 -55.28
N ASP A 388 71.75 -37.90 -55.38
CA ASP A 388 70.63 -38.27 -54.49
C ASP A 388 70.95 -39.00 -53.14
N LYS A 389 72.20 -39.04 -52.66
CA LYS A 389 72.60 -39.97 -51.56
C LYS A 389 72.66 -39.43 -50.11
N ALA A 390 72.32 -38.18 -49.81
CA ALA A 390 72.75 -37.53 -48.55
C ALA A 390 71.72 -37.35 -47.41
N ARG A 391 70.43 -37.75 -47.53
CA ARG A 391 69.33 -37.14 -46.73
C ARG A 391 68.83 -37.87 -45.46
N ALA A 392 69.36 -39.01 -45.01
CA ALA A 392 68.57 -39.94 -44.16
C ALA A 392 69.19 -40.54 -42.85
N ARG A 393 69.55 -39.77 -41.80
CA ARG A 393 69.95 -40.31 -40.45
C ARG A 393 69.81 -39.32 -39.23
N TYR A 394 68.86 -39.47 -38.28
CA TYR A 394 68.95 -39.10 -36.81
C TYR A 394 67.65 -39.41 -35.95
N ILE A 395 67.72 -39.95 -34.69
CA ILE A 395 66.61 -40.62 -33.91
C ILE A 395 66.72 -40.64 -32.31
N VAL A 396 65.63 -40.33 -31.53
CA VAL A 396 64.92 -40.87 -30.26
C VAL A 396 65.56 -41.45 -28.90
N THR A 397 64.94 -41.31 -27.65
CA THR A 397 64.64 -42.35 -26.51
C THR A 397 64.38 -41.95 -24.96
N PRO A 398 63.61 -42.76 -24.11
CA PRO A 398 63.53 -42.81 -22.56
C PRO A 398 63.35 -44.23 -21.78
N ARG A 399 63.13 -44.37 -20.39
CA ARG A 399 63.13 -45.66 -19.49
C ARG A 399 62.26 -45.81 -18.13
N TYR A 400 62.30 -46.94 -17.31
CA TYR A 400 61.29 -47.51 -16.27
C TYR A 400 61.79 -48.41 -14.98
N ASP A 401 60.90 -48.85 -13.99
CA ASP A 401 60.85 -50.07 -12.98
C ASP A 401 61.17 -50.17 -11.39
N GLY A 402 60.70 -51.23 -10.60
CA GLY A 402 60.83 -51.49 -9.06
C GLY A 402 60.47 -52.91 -8.36
N GLU A 403 60.41 -53.13 -6.98
CA GLU A 403 59.74 -54.22 -6.07
C GLU A 403 60.44 -54.71 -4.69
N MET A 404 59.72 -55.11 -3.56
CA MET A 404 60.20 -55.98 -2.38
C MET A 404 59.20 -56.32 -1.16
N LEU A 405 59.10 -57.58 -0.62
CA LEU A 405 58.35 -57.98 0.65
C LEU A 405 58.72 -59.39 1.27
N GLN A 406 58.39 -59.66 2.57
CA GLN A 406 58.26 -60.96 3.33
C GLN A 406 59.46 -61.60 4.11
N ARG A 407 59.43 -61.69 5.47
CA ARG A 407 60.09 -62.82 6.22
C ARG A 407 59.84 -63.07 7.74
N LYS A 408 59.77 -62.05 8.62
CA LYS A 408 60.55 -62.08 9.91
C LYS A 408 60.08 -62.89 11.16
N ARG A 409 58.81 -63.27 11.40
CA ARG A 409 58.33 -63.68 12.76
C ARG A 409 57.79 -65.13 12.86
N ARG A 410 58.18 -65.95 13.88
CA ARG A 410 57.61 -67.32 14.12
C ARG A 410 57.83 -68.05 15.49
N LEU A 411 58.43 -67.48 16.55
CA LEU A 411 59.20 -68.32 17.50
C LEU A 411 58.54 -68.85 18.81
N ASN A 412 57.75 -68.06 19.54
CA ASN A 412 57.54 -68.27 20.99
C ASN A 412 56.42 -69.28 21.37
N ARG A 413 56.59 -70.11 22.42
CA ARG A 413 55.45 -70.72 23.19
C ARG A 413 55.69 -71.41 24.55
N ALA A 414 56.79 -72.13 24.79
CA ALA A 414 56.69 -73.43 25.50
C ALA A 414 57.35 -73.55 26.90
N ILE A 415 56.58 -73.40 28.01
CA ILE A 415 56.95 -73.73 29.41
C ILE A 415 55.67 -74.14 30.22
N GLY A 416 55.76 -75.00 31.25
CA GLY A 416 54.69 -75.28 32.25
C GLY A 416 55.00 -76.42 33.26
N HIS A 417 53.97 -76.88 34.01
CA HIS A 417 53.66 -78.28 34.42
C HIS A 417 53.82 -78.92 35.84
N LEU A 418 54.58 -78.47 36.85
CA LEU A 418 55.03 -79.40 37.94
C LEU A 418 54.77 -79.00 39.43
N GLN A 419 53.58 -79.24 40.03
CA GLN A 419 53.26 -78.77 41.42
C GLN A 419 52.22 -79.57 42.30
N GLN A 420 51.95 -80.88 42.14
CA GLN A 420 50.59 -81.42 42.43
C GLN A 420 50.31 -82.47 43.57
N GLU A 421 51.12 -82.68 44.63
CA GLU A 421 50.92 -83.85 45.53
C GLU A 421 50.81 -83.61 47.07
N LEU A 422 50.93 -82.38 47.57
CA LEU A 422 51.01 -82.12 49.03
C LEU A 422 49.64 -82.08 49.78
N GLU A 423 48.62 -82.80 49.29
CA GLU A 423 47.21 -82.38 49.47
C GLU A 423 46.36 -83.21 50.48
N ASP A 424 46.82 -84.37 50.96
CA ASP A 424 45.89 -85.41 51.44
C ASP A 424 45.59 -85.48 52.95
N GLU A 425 46.50 -85.13 53.86
CA GLU A 425 46.22 -85.22 55.32
C GLU A 425 45.51 -83.98 55.91
N HIS A 426 45.31 -82.93 55.12
CA HIS A 426 44.57 -81.71 55.52
C HIS A 426 43.06 -81.94 55.74
N LYS A 427 42.59 -83.20 55.80
CA LYS A 427 41.21 -83.58 55.45
C LYS A 427 40.31 -84.04 56.61
N ARG A 428 40.82 -84.39 57.81
CA ARG A 428 39.98 -85.01 58.88
C ARG A 428 39.62 -84.15 60.09
N THR A 429 40.57 -83.50 60.76
CA THR A 429 40.28 -82.45 61.77
C THR A 429 39.55 -81.26 61.14
N ALA A 430 39.70 -81.10 59.83
CA ALA A 430 38.85 -80.25 59.02
C ALA A 430 37.35 -80.58 59.14
N THR A 431 36.91 -81.82 59.44
CA THR A 431 35.50 -82.20 59.24
C THR A 431 34.51 -81.68 60.30
N GLU A 432 34.85 -81.72 61.60
CA GLU A 432 33.98 -81.24 62.69
C GLU A 432 34.08 -79.73 62.88
N VAL A 433 35.28 -79.16 62.78
CA VAL A 433 35.45 -77.70 62.60
C VAL A 433 34.66 -77.27 61.38
N ALA A 434 34.76 -77.97 60.24
CA ALA A 434 33.90 -77.68 59.11
C ALA A 434 32.42 -77.95 59.40
N HIS A 435 31.97 -78.73 60.38
CA HIS A 435 30.53 -78.88 60.61
C HIS A 435 29.93 -77.68 61.36
N LEU A 436 30.60 -77.20 62.40
CA LEU A 436 30.18 -75.98 63.11
C LEU A 436 30.47 -74.72 62.27
N SER A 437 31.60 -74.65 61.57
CA SER A 437 31.85 -73.62 60.55
C SER A 437 30.93 -73.79 59.32
N ARG A 438 30.38 -74.98 59.02
CA ARG A 438 29.34 -75.14 57.98
C ARG A 438 28.03 -74.51 58.42
N THR A 439 27.59 -74.69 59.67
CA THR A 439 26.31 -74.15 60.14
C THR A 439 26.41 -72.66 60.46
N VAL A 440 27.39 -72.22 61.25
CA VAL A 440 27.66 -70.80 61.53
C VAL A 440 27.97 -70.07 60.22
N GLY A 441 28.87 -70.63 59.40
CA GLY A 441 29.14 -70.11 58.07
C GLY A 441 27.96 -70.20 57.11
N ALA A 442 26.95 -71.05 57.32
CA ALA A 442 25.72 -71.03 56.51
C ALA A 442 24.76 -69.92 56.94
N SER A 443 24.67 -69.61 58.24
CA SER A 443 23.97 -68.41 58.72
C SER A 443 24.69 -67.12 58.31
N GLU A 444 26.02 -67.07 58.43
CA GLU A 444 26.83 -65.93 57.98
C GLU A 444 26.76 -65.76 56.47
N ARG A 445 26.85 -66.85 55.68
CA ARG A 445 26.61 -66.78 54.22
C ARG A 445 25.19 -66.34 53.87
N ARG A 446 24.17 -66.68 54.67
CA ARG A 446 22.80 -66.19 54.47
C ARG A 446 22.63 -64.72 54.84
N LEU A 447 23.28 -64.25 55.91
CA LEU A 447 23.30 -62.85 56.30
C LEU A 447 24.09 -62.01 55.30
N ALA A 448 25.30 -62.43 54.94
CA ALA A 448 26.11 -61.82 53.90
C ALA A 448 25.41 -61.83 52.54
N LEU A 449 24.65 -62.88 52.19
CA LEU A 449 23.81 -62.89 50.99
C LEU A 449 22.64 -61.91 51.10
N MET A 450 22.01 -61.76 52.26
CA MET A 450 20.93 -60.77 52.47
C MET A 450 21.46 -59.33 52.46
N GLU A 451 22.66 -59.09 53.00
CA GLU A 451 23.36 -57.80 52.96
C GLU A 451 23.84 -57.48 51.54
N TYR A 452 24.39 -58.47 50.83
CA TYR A 452 24.76 -58.39 49.42
C TYR A 452 23.54 -58.10 48.54
N LEU A 453 22.43 -58.83 48.71
CA LEU A 453 21.18 -58.58 47.97
C LEU A 453 20.56 -57.22 48.32
N ARG A 454 20.72 -56.73 49.56
CA ARG A 454 20.32 -55.36 49.94
C ARG A 454 21.21 -54.32 49.29
N ALA A 455 22.51 -54.55 49.19
CA ALA A 455 23.46 -53.68 48.50
C ALA A 455 23.22 -53.67 46.98
N GLU A 456 23.02 -54.84 46.35
CA GLU A 456 22.61 -54.95 44.95
C GLU A 456 21.28 -54.24 44.69
N ASN A 457 20.28 -54.41 45.55
CA ASN A 457 18.98 -53.75 45.37
C ASN A 457 19.11 -52.21 45.54
N TRP A 458 19.94 -51.74 46.47
CA TRP A 458 20.31 -50.33 46.57
C TRP A 458 21.03 -49.81 45.33
N GLU A 459 22.00 -50.56 44.79
CA GLU A 459 22.69 -50.22 43.55
C GLU A 459 21.75 -50.26 42.34
N LEU A 460 20.80 -51.20 42.27
CA LEU A 460 19.77 -51.25 41.23
C LEU A 460 18.80 -50.06 41.32
N ILE A 461 18.39 -49.65 42.52
CA ILE A 461 17.59 -48.43 42.73
C ILE A 461 18.40 -47.19 42.31
N ARG A 462 19.68 -47.11 42.67
CA ARG A 462 20.60 -46.04 42.26
C ARG A 462 20.84 -46.01 40.75
N LEU A 463 20.96 -47.17 40.11
CA LEU A 463 21.12 -47.30 38.66
C LEU A 463 19.82 -46.90 37.94
N THR A 464 18.66 -47.32 38.47
CA THR A 464 17.35 -47.00 37.90
C THR A 464 17.07 -45.50 38.00
N THR A 465 17.32 -44.89 39.16
CA THR A 465 17.15 -43.43 39.35
C THR A 465 18.09 -42.62 38.45
N THR A 466 19.38 -42.98 38.40
CA THR A 466 20.34 -42.32 37.49
C THR A 466 20.00 -42.53 36.00
N LEU A 467 19.45 -43.68 35.62
CA LEU A 467 18.90 -43.91 34.27
C LEU A 467 17.66 -43.07 33.99
N THR A 468 16.71 -42.94 34.92
CA THR A 468 15.51 -42.10 34.70
C THR A 468 15.85 -40.61 34.66
N GLU A 469 16.80 -40.16 35.48
CA GLU A 469 17.33 -38.79 35.40
C GLU A 469 18.09 -38.54 34.09
N GLY A 470 18.89 -39.51 33.64
CA GLY A 470 19.60 -39.47 32.36
C GLY A 470 18.66 -39.41 31.17
N LEU A 471 17.59 -40.22 31.17
CA LEU A 471 16.52 -40.18 30.18
C LEU A 471 15.75 -38.84 30.23
N GLY A 472 15.44 -38.32 31.42
CA GLY A 472 14.81 -37.02 31.58
C GLY A 472 15.65 -35.88 30.99
N LYS A 473 16.96 -35.87 31.26
CA LYS A 473 17.92 -34.93 30.66
C LYS A 473 18.01 -35.08 29.14
N ALA A 474 18.13 -36.32 28.63
CA ALA A 474 18.18 -36.57 27.19
C ALA A 474 16.89 -36.15 26.46
N ILE A 475 15.72 -36.36 27.05
CA ILE A 475 14.43 -35.89 26.51
C ILE A 475 14.34 -34.36 26.52
N PHE A 476 14.80 -33.71 27.59
CA PHE A 476 14.87 -32.25 27.66
C PHE A 476 15.85 -31.66 26.64
N GLU A 477 17.03 -32.25 26.49
CA GLU A 477 18.02 -31.83 25.49
C GLU A 477 17.51 -32.04 24.06
N TYR A 478 16.87 -33.19 23.78
CA TYR A 478 16.24 -33.48 22.50
C TYR A 478 15.10 -32.50 22.18
N THR A 479 14.20 -32.23 23.12
CA THR A 479 13.10 -31.27 22.90
C THR A 479 13.63 -29.85 22.73
N ASN A 480 14.63 -29.42 23.50
CA ASN A 480 15.27 -28.11 23.32
C ASN A 480 16.00 -28.01 21.96
N ALA A 481 16.71 -29.06 21.54
CA ALA A 481 17.35 -29.12 20.24
C ALA A 481 16.33 -29.11 19.09
N ARG A 482 15.22 -29.84 19.23
CA ARG A 482 14.09 -29.83 18.29
C ARG A 482 13.45 -28.44 18.18
N ASN A 483 13.11 -27.81 19.30
CA ASN A 483 12.51 -26.47 19.31
C ASN A 483 13.46 -25.42 18.69
N LYS A 484 14.79 -25.57 18.89
CA LYS A 484 15.79 -24.75 18.21
C LYS A 484 15.84 -25.03 16.71
N HIS A 485 15.72 -26.28 16.28
CA HIS A 485 15.68 -26.64 14.88
C HIS A 485 14.42 -26.12 14.18
N GLU A 486 13.25 -26.22 14.81
CA GLU A 486 11.99 -25.68 14.31
C GLU A 486 12.07 -24.15 14.12
N ARG A 487 12.60 -23.41 15.12
CA ARG A 487 12.87 -21.96 14.97
C ARG A 487 13.87 -21.64 13.86
N LEU A 488 14.96 -22.41 13.73
CA LEU A 488 15.95 -22.22 12.66
C LEU A 488 15.38 -22.55 11.28
N LEU A 489 14.34 -23.38 11.18
CA LEU A 489 13.60 -23.60 9.94
C LEU A 489 12.70 -22.40 9.64
N GLU A 490 11.97 -21.87 10.62
CA GLU A 490 11.16 -20.64 10.49
C GLU A 490 12.03 -19.45 10.06
N ASP A 491 13.18 -19.23 10.72
CA ASP A 491 14.18 -18.21 10.36
C ASP A 491 14.69 -18.41 8.92
N LEU A 492 14.93 -19.66 8.51
CA LEU A 492 15.44 -19.99 7.17
C LEU A 492 14.35 -19.81 6.08
N GLU A 493 13.10 -20.10 6.38
CA GLU A 493 11.96 -19.80 5.50
C GLU A 493 11.75 -18.29 5.35
N GLU A 494 11.90 -17.52 6.43
CA GLU A 494 11.89 -16.06 6.39
C GLU A 494 13.05 -15.49 5.54
N LYS A 495 14.28 -15.95 5.78
CA LYS A 495 15.43 -15.52 4.96
C LYS A 495 15.31 -15.95 3.50
N ASN A 496 14.66 -17.07 3.20
CA ASN A 496 14.32 -17.45 1.83
C ASN A 496 13.26 -16.53 1.20
N ARG A 497 12.25 -16.07 1.95
CA ARG A 497 11.30 -15.04 1.48
C ARG A 497 12.02 -13.72 1.18
N GLU A 498 12.84 -13.23 2.11
CA GLU A 498 13.66 -12.02 1.91
C GLU A 498 14.56 -12.13 0.67
N MET A 499 15.26 -13.25 0.49
CA MET A 499 16.09 -13.48 -0.71
C MET A 499 15.26 -13.48 -2.00
N GLN A 500 14.06 -14.07 -2.01
CA GLN A 500 13.18 -14.04 -3.18
C GLN A 500 12.66 -12.64 -3.49
N GLU A 501 12.36 -11.83 -2.47
CA GLU A 501 11.95 -10.44 -2.63
C GLU A 501 13.12 -9.58 -3.15
N HIS A 502 14.32 -9.75 -2.60
CA HIS A 502 15.54 -9.09 -3.10
C HIS A 502 15.88 -9.52 -4.54
N GLN A 503 15.69 -10.80 -4.89
CA GLN A 503 15.90 -11.27 -6.26
C GLN A 503 14.92 -10.63 -7.24
N LYS A 504 13.62 -10.58 -6.90
CA LYS A 504 12.60 -9.86 -7.71
C LYS A 504 12.95 -8.39 -7.88
N ALA A 505 13.38 -7.71 -6.80
CA ALA A 505 13.81 -6.32 -6.86
C ALA A 505 15.05 -6.11 -7.75
N LEU A 506 16.00 -7.05 -7.75
CA LEU A 506 17.15 -7.04 -8.65
C LEU A 506 16.75 -7.27 -10.11
N ASP A 507 15.82 -8.19 -10.38
CA ASP A 507 15.33 -8.47 -11.74
C ASP A 507 14.53 -7.27 -12.30
N GLU A 508 13.72 -6.60 -11.45
CA GLU A 508 13.06 -5.34 -11.79
C GLU A 508 14.06 -4.21 -12.08
N LEU A 509 15.08 -4.03 -11.23
CA LEU A 509 16.14 -3.04 -11.45
C LEU A 509 16.94 -3.34 -12.73
N GLY A 510 17.20 -4.61 -13.02
CA GLY A 510 17.82 -5.06 -14.28
C GLY A 510 16.98 -4.71 -15.51
N SER A 511 15.66 -4.92 -15.43
CA SER A 511 14.71 -4.54 -16.48
C SER A 511 14.68 -3.02 -16.69
N ARG A 512 14.56 -2.23 -15.61
CA ARG A 512 14.60 -0.76 -15.68
C ARG A 512 15.93 -0.24 -16.24
N LEU A 513 17.06 -0.88 -15.91
CA LEU A 513 18.37 -0.51 -16.46
C LEU A 513 18.47 -0.84 -17.97
N ALA A 514 17.91 -1.96 -18.41
CA ALA A 514 17.82 -2.31 -19.82
C ALA A 514 16.96 -1.30 -20.60
N ASP A 515 15.82 -0.87 -20.06
CA ASP A 515 14.96 0.17 -20.65
C ASP A 515 15.68 1.52 -20.75
N VAL A 516 16.39 1.94 -19.70
CA VAL A 516 17.21 3.17 -19.72
C VAL A 516 18.33 3.08 -20.76
N SER A 517 18.98 1.91 -20.91
CA SER A 517 19.98 1.66 -21.95
C SER A 517 19.38 1.72 -23.37
N ALA A 518 18.18 1.15 -23.56
CA ALA A 518 17.43 1.22 -24.82
C ALA A 518 17.01 2.67 -25.15
N MET A 519 16.60 3.45 -24.16
CA MET A 519 16.30 4.88 -24.34
C MET A 519 17.57 5.69 -24.66
N TYR A 520 18.69 5.42 -23.99
CA TYR A 520 19.96 6.07 -24.27
C TYR A 520 20.48 5.78 -25.68
N THR A 521 20.37 4.53 -26.16
CA THR A 521 20.75 4.17 -27.54
C THR A 521 19.85 4.84 -28.57
N LYS A 522 18.52 4.88 -28.37
CA LYS A 522 17.59 5.68 -29.20
C LYS A 522 17.97 7.16 -29.21
N MET A 523 18.24 7.77 -28.05
CA MET A 523 18.63 9.18 -27.96
C MET A 523 19.99 9.46 -28.64
N LYS A 524 20.93 8.51 -28.59
CA LYS A 524 22.20 8.59 -29.32
C LYS A 524 22.00 8.52 -30.84
N LEU A 525 21.07 7.70 -31.32
CA LEU A 525 20.71 7.62 -32.74
C LEU A 525 20.04 8.91 -33.23
N GLU A 526 19.07 9.46 -32.48
CA GLU A 526 18.45 10.75 -32.83
C GLU A 526 19.46 11.91 -32.75
N ARG A 527 20.37 11.93 -31.76
CA ARG A 527 21.49 12.89 -31.75
C ARG A 527 22.32 12.79 -33.04
N ASN A 528 22.70 11.59 -33.45
CA ASN A 528 23.49 11.38 -34.67
C ASN A 528 22.72 11.86 -35.91
N LYS A 529 21.42 11.58 -36.01
CA LYS A 529 20.53 12.05 -37.08
C LYS A 529 20.44 13.58 -37.12
N CYS A 530 20.28 14.24 -35.97
CA CYS A 530 20.34 15.70 -35.87
C CYS A 530 21.70 16.27 -36.30
N VAL A 531 22.81 15.62 -35.93
CA VAL A 531 24.16 16.02 -36.38
C VAL A 531 24.31 15.87 -37.89
N SER A 532 23.85 14.76 -38.49
CA SER A 532 23.88 14.56 -39.94
C SER A 532 23.03 15.59 -40.70
N LEU A 533 21.83 15.91 -40.19
CA LEU A 533 20.98 16.96 -40.75
C LEU A 533 21.60 18.37 -40.63
N LEU A 534 22.32 18.63 -39.53
CA LEU A 534 23.06 19.87 -39.34
C LEU A 534 24.28 19.97 -40.27
N GLN A 535 25.02 18.88 -40.48
CA GLN A 535 26.10 18.83 -41.46
C GLN A 535 25.58 19.01 -42.89
N ALA A 536 24.44 18.39 -43.23
CA ALA A 536 23.80 18.56 -44.54
C ALA A 536 23.30 20.00 -44.77
N SER A 537 22.71 20.65 -43.76
CA SER A 537 22.25 22.04 -43.87
C SER A 537 23.39 23.04 -43.92
N VAL A 538 24.47 22.83 -43.15
CA VAL A 538 25.71 23.62 -43.25
C VAL A 538 26.35 23.47 -44.63
N LYS A 539 26.44 22.25 -45.17
CA LYS A 539 26.94 22.03 -46.53
C LYS A 539 26.07 22.77 -47.56
N LEU A 540 24.75 22.61 -47.50
CA LEU A 540 23.82 23.30 -48.39
C LEU A 540 23.95 24.83 -48.31
N ALA A 541 24.20 25.39 -47.12
CA ALA A 541 24.43 26.81 -46.91
C ALA A 541 25.77 27.31 -47.49
N LEU A 542 26.80 26.46 -47.51
CA LEU A 542 28.07 26.75 -48.21
C LEU A 542 27.89 26.65 -49.72
N ASP A 543 27.20 25.62 -50.21
CA ASP A 543 26.92 25.40 -51.65
C ASP A 543 25.99 26.50 -52.23
N THR A 544 25.08 27.09 -51.44
CA THR A 544 24.31 28.27 -51.86
C THR A 544 25.16 29.54 -51.82
N ARG A 545 26.02 29.72 -50.82
CA ARG A 545 26.93 30.87 -50.72
C ARG A 545 27.92 30.92 -51.89
N GLU A 546 28.48 29.79 -52.30
CA GLU A 546 29.40 29.75 -53.44
C GLU A 546 28.66 29.97 -54.77
N ARG A 547 27.44 29.44 -54.94
CA ARG A 547 26.58 29.79 -56.09
C ARG A 547 26.26 31.29 -56.16
N LEU A 548 25.93 31.91 -55.02
CA LEU A 548 25.73 33.37 -54.96
C LEU A 548 27.00 34.13 -55.36
N ARG A 549 28.18 33.66 -54.93
CA ARG A 549 29.47 34.24 -55.33
C ARG A 549 29.72 34.13 -56.83
N ILE A 550 29.40 32.98 -57.44
CA ILE A 550 29.48 32.78 -58.90
C ILE A 550 28.54 33.76 -59.61
N HIS A 551 27.27 33.85 -59.18
CA HIS A 551 26.31 34.78 -59.77
C HIS A 551 26.66 36.26 -59.57
N MET A 552 27.34 36.62 -58.46
CA MET A 552 27.90 37.96 -58.29
C MET A 552 29.01 38.25 -59.31
N ASN A 553 29.95 37.32 -59.50
CA ASN A 553 30.99 37.45 -60.54
C ASN A 553 30.39 37.53 -61.95
N GLU A 554 29.36 36.73 -62.25
CA GLU A 554 28.62 36.79 -63.53
C GLU A 554 27.93 38.14 -63.72
N ALA A 555 27.28 38.67 -62.68
CA ALA A 555 26.65 39.99 -62.70
C ALA A 555 27.68 41.10 -62.92
N GLU A 556 28.83 41.06 -62.26
CA GLU A 556 29.95 42.01 -62.47
C GLU A 556 30.47 41.95 -63.91
N ILE A 557 30.65 40.75 -64.48
CA ILE A 557 31.04 40.55 -65.88
C ILE A 557 29.98 41.15 -66.83
N ILE A 558 28.69 40.96 -66.54
CA ILE A 558 27.59 41.52 -67.34
C ILE A 558 27.57 43.06 -67.22
N ILE A 559 27.71 43.62 -66.03
CA ILE A 559 27.78 45.07 -65.80
C ILE A 559 28.96 45.69 -66.55
N PHE A 560 30.14 45.06 -66.49
CA PHE A 560 31.32 45.52 -67.25
C PHE A 560 31.11 45.47 -68.76
N ARG A 561 30.48 44.40 -69.28
CA ARG A 561 30.11 44.29 -70.70
C ARG A 561 29.10 45.37 -71.11
N LEU A 562 28.08 45.63 -70.29
CA LEU A 562 27.08 46.68 -70.52
C LEU A 562 27.74 48.07 -70.54
N GLN A 563 28.57 48.40 -69.54
CA GLN A 563 29.32 49.66 -69.49
C GLN A 563 30.21 49.86 -70.72
N ARG A 564 30.86 48.79 -71.21
CA ARG A 564 31.63 48.83 -72.46
C ARG A 564 30.74 49.08 -73.68
N GLN A 565 29.60 48.39 -73.79
CA GLN A 565 28.64 48.61 -74.88
C GLN A 565 28.02 50.02 -74.84
N ASP A 566 27.76 50.58 -73.65
CA ASP A 566 27.31 51.97 -73.50
C ASP A 566 28.39 52.97 -73.93
N GLN A 567 29.67 52.71 -73.65
CA GLN A 567 30.77 53.53 -74.17
C GLN A 567 30.90 53.44 -75.70
N GLU A 568 30.75 52.24 -76.28
CA GLU A 568 30.75 52.03 -77.73
C GLU A 568 29.53 52.74 -78.38
N LEU A 569 28.32 52.59 -77.83
CA LEU A 569 27.11 53.32 -78.24
C LEU A 569 27.24 54.84 -78.08
N PHE A 570 27.93 55.32 -77.04
CA PHE A 570 28.18 56.75 -76.85
C PHE A 570 29.10 57.31 -77.94
N ARG A 571 30.15 56.56 -78.32
CA ARG A 571 31.02 56.90 -79.46
C ARG A 571 30.22 56.95 -80.76
N GLU A 572 29.44 55.92 -81.06
CA GLU A 572 28.56 55.89 -82.25
C GLU A 572 27.55 57.04 -82.27
N ARG A 573 26.90 57.35 -81.13
CA ARG A 573 26.01 58.51 -81.00
C ARG A 573 26.74 59.83 -81.23
N SER A 574 27.98 59.97 -80.74
CA SER A 574 28.80 61.17 -80.96
C SER A 574 29.22 61.31 -82.43
N LEU A 575 29.62 60.22 -83.09
CA LEU A 575 29.91 60.19 -84.53
C LEU A 575 28.67 60.52 -85.36
N TYR A 576 27.51 59.96 -85.02
CA TYR A 576 26.23 60.27 -85.66
C TYR A 576 25.80 61.73 -85.42
N GLN A 577 26.01 62.27 -84.21
CA GLN A 577 25.73 63.68 -83.93
C GLN A 577 26.65 64.60 -84.74
N SER A 578 27.93 64.25 -84.88
CA SER A 578 28.88 64.93 -85.76
C SER A 578 28.45 64.88 -87.24
N SER A 579 28.03 63.71 -87.75
CA SER A 579 27.54 63.59 -89.12
C SER A 579 26.21 64.29 -89.36
N VAL A 580 25.33 64.37 -88.36
CA VAL A 580 24.12 65.21 -88.39
C VAL A 580 24.47 66.69 -88.45
N VAL A 581 25.44 67.17 -87.66
CA VAL A 581 25.91 68.56 -87.73
C VAL A 581 26.54 68.85 -89.09
N GLN A 582 27.33 67.94 -89.66
CA GLN A 582 27.86 68.06 -91.03
C GLN A 582 26.75 68.09 -92.08
N ARG A 583 25.76 67.20 -91.98
CA ARG A 583 24.58 67.17 -92.86
C ARG A 583 23.80 68.47 -92.78
N ASP A 584 23.57 69.00 -91.57
CA ASP A 584 22.78 70.22 -91.37
C ASP A 584 23.58 71.48 -91.75
N HIS A 585 24.90 71.46 -91.63
CA HIS A 585 25.78 72.45 -92.25
C HIS A 585 25.65 72.40 -93.78
N LYS A 586 25.75 71.23 -94.43
CA LYS A 586 25.52 71.07 -95.88
C LYS A 586 24.09 71.43 -96.30
N ARG A 587 23.09 71.19 -95.44
CA ARG A 587 21.69 71.56 -95.66
C ARG A 587 21.50 73.07 -95.54
N ASN A 588 22.21 73.74 -94.64
CA ASN A 588 22.22 75.20 -94.56
C ASN A 588 22.94 75.83 -95.75
N GLU A 589 24.02 75.24 -96.27
CA GLU A 589 24.61 75.64 -97.56
C GLU A 589 23.61 75.47 -98.72
N LEU A 590 22.91 74.33 -98.78
CA LEU A 590 21.81 74.13 -99.74
C LEU A 590 20.65 75.10 -99.55
N CYS A 591 20.30 75.48 -98.31
CA CYS A 591 19.25 76.45 -98.03
C CYS A 591 19.68 77.89 -98.40
N LYS A 592 20.96 78.25 -98.29
CA LYS A 592 21.49 79.51 -98.86
C LYS A 592 21.35 79.52 -100.39
N LEU A 593 21.69 78.41 -101.05
CA LEU A 593 21.52 78.24 -102.50
C LEU A 593 20.04 78.27 -102.93
N LEU A 594 19.15 77.61 -102.18
CA LEU A 594 17.69 77.65 -102.40
C LEU A 594 17.09 79.04 -102.13
N HIS A 595 17.64 79.81 -101.20
CA HIS A 595 17.20 81.19 -100.95
C HIS A 595 17.57 82.14 -102.10
N GLN A 596 18.68 81.88 -102.80
CA GLN A 596 19.04 82.60 -104.03
C GLN A 596 18.24 82.14 -105.26
N HIS A 597 17.64 80.94 -105.22
CA HIS A 597 16.77 80.41 -106.27
C HIS A 597 15.27 80.60 -105.96
N GLY A 598 14.94 81.43 -104.95
CA GLY A 598 13.63 81.57 -104.31
C GLY A 598 12.58 82.41 -105.06
N THR A 599 12.50 82.29 -106.38
CA THR A 599 11.35 82.75 -107.18
C THR A 599 10.94 81.65 -108.13
N ILE A 600 9.63 81.36 -108.17
CA ILE A 600 8.94 80.26 -108.90
C ILE A 600 8.59 79.06 -108.00
N VAL A 601 7.29 78.95 -107.70
CA VAL A 601 6.50 77.77 -107.27
C VAL A 601 6.56 77.30 -105.80
N VAL A 602 5.49 77.69 -105.10
CA VAL A 602 4.79 77.04 -103.97
C VAL A 602 3.28 77.29 -104.28
N PRO A 603 2.29 76.45 -103.92
CA PRO A 603 2.29 75.24 -103.09
C PRO A 603 1.63 73.98 -103.71
N GLU A 604 2.03 72.79 -103.24
CA GLU A 604 1.02 71.76 -102.92
C GLU A 604 1.49 70.87 -101.75
N LEU A 605 1.05 71.23 -100.54
CA LEU A 605 1.52 70.69 -99.27
C LEU A 605 0.38 69.93 -98.57
N CYS A 606 0.06 68.70 -99.02
CA CYS A 606 -1.08 67.94 -98.48
C CYS A 606 -0.77 66.46 -98.14
N CYS A 607 0.50 66.08 -97.97
CA CYS A 607 0.90 64.66 -97.84
C CYS A 607 1.53 64.26 -96.49
N THR A 608 1.91 65.21 -95.62
CA THR A 608 2.82 64.95 -94.48
C THR A 608 2.17 64.75 -93.11
N LYS A 609 0.82 64.78 -93.00
CA LYS A 609 0.12 64.48 -91.74
C LYS A 609 -0.17 63.00 -91.49
N ARG A 610 -0.06 62.12 -92.50
CA ARG A 610 -0.48 60.71 -92.41
C ARG A 610 0.60 59.77 -91.82
N SER A 611 1.88 60.08 -92.02
CA SER A 611 3.02 59.22 -91.65
C SER A 611 3.58 59.43 -90.24
N GLN A 612 3.13 60.46 -89.51
CA GLN A 612 3.46 60.65 -88.08
C GLN A 612 2.48 59.90 -87.17
N THR A 613 1.19 59.84 -87.54
CA THR A 613 0.15 59.13 -86.76
C THR A 613 0.40 57.62 -86.68
N GLU A 614 0.92 57.00 -87.74
CA GLU A 614 1.18 55.55 -87.79
C GLU A 614 2.35 55.14 -86.86
N ARG A 615 3.43 55.93 -86.80
CA ARG A 615 4.57 55.67 -85.89
C ARG A 615 4.19 55.84 -84.41
N HIS A 616 3.32 56.82 -84.10
CA HIS A 616 2.79 56.97 -82.74
C HIS A 616 1.84 55.83 -82.34
N ALA A 617 1.07 55.28 -83.29
CA ALA A 617 0.21 54.12 -83.05
C ALA A 617 1.02 52.86 -82.71
N GLU A 618 2.08 52.54 -83.47
CA GLU A 618 2.96 51.40 -83.18
C GLU A 618 3.66 51.52 -81.82
N GLN A 619 4.17 52.72 -81.48
CA GLN A 619 4.85 52.93 -80.20
C GLN A 619 3.89 52.81 -79.01
N ASN A 620 2.65 53.29 -79.14
CA ASN A 620 1.62 53.09 -78.12
C ASN A 620 1.23 51.61 -78.00
N SER A 621 1.10 50.87 -79.12
CA SER A 621 0.82 49.43 -79.10
C SER A 621 1.87 48.64 -78.31
N ARG A 622 3.17 48.93 -78.52
CA ARG A 622 4.27 48.30 -77.75
C ARG A 622 4.24 48.66 -76.26
N ARG A 623 3.94 49.91 -75.91
CA ARG A 623 3.80 50.33 -74.49
C ARG A 623 2.61 49.65 -73.81
N GLU A 624 1.51 49.46 -74.55
CA GLU A 624 0.31 48.81 -74.04
C GLU A 624 0.50 47.29 -73.88
N GLN A 625 1.23 46.64 -74.80
CA GLN A 625 1.69 45.26 -74.65
C GLN A 625 2.57 45.07 -73.41
N MET A 626 3.50 46.00 -73.15
CA MET A 626 4.37 45.95 -71.97
C MET A 626 3.59 46.20 -70.67
N ARG A 627 2.61 47.12 -70.65
CA ARG A 627 1.68 47.31 -69.53
C ARG A 627 0.88 46.04 -69.23
N ARG A 628 0.32 45.38 -70.25
CA ARG A 628 -0.37 44.08 -70.11
C ARG A 628 0.56 42.97 -69.61
N SER A 629 1.87 43.05 -69.87
CA SER A 629 2.85 42.15 -69.29
C SER A 629 3.06 42.42 -67.80
N ILE A 630 3.25 43.69 -67.42
CA ILE A 630 3.44 44.11 -66.02
C ILE A 630 2.19 43.79 -65.18
N CYS A 631 0.98 44.07 -65.68
CA CYS A 631 -0.26 43.73 -64.96
C CYS A 631 -0.40 42.23 -64.72
N ARG A 632 0.02 41.37 -65.67
CA ARG A 632 0.01 39.91 -65.48
C ARG A 632 1.05 39.46 -64.44
N ILE A 633 2.26 40.02 -64.48
CA ILE A 633 3.30 39.70 -63.49
C ILE A 633 2.88 40.14 -62.10
N ASN A 634 2.30 41.34 -61.95
CA ASN A 634 1.79 41.83 -60.66
C ASN A 634 0.61 40.99 -60.14
N ALA A 635 -0.28 40.51 -61.02
CA ALA A 635 -1.36 39.60 -60.64
C ALA A 635 -0.80 38.27 -60.10
N MET A 636 0.17 37.67 -60.79
CA MET A 636 0.86 36.46 -60.30
C MET A 636 1.61 36.71 -58.98
N PHE A 637 2.29 37.85 -58.85
CA PHE A 637 2.99 38.22 -57.61
C PHE A 637 2.00 38.29 -56.43
N ASN A 638 0.92 39.05 -56.57
CA ASN A 638 -0.11 39.17 -55.53
C ASN A 638 -0.76 37.83 -55.18
N GLN A 639 -0.96 36.95 -56.17
CA GLN A 639 -1.44 35.59 -55.93
C GLN A 639 -0.42 34.78 -55.10
N THR A 640 0.86 34.76 -55.49
CA THR A 640 1.90 34.04 -54.74
C THR A 640 2.11 34.61 -53.33
N GLU A 641 1.95 35.93 -53.15
CA GLU A 641 2.00 36.55 -51.82
C GLU A 641 0.83 36.09 -50.95
N ALA A 642 -0.40 36.05 -51.50
CA ALA A 642 -1.57 35.52 -50.81
C ALA A 642 -1.42 34.03 -50.45
N GLU A 643 -0.87 33.21 -51.35
CA GLU A 643 -0.58 31.79 -51.11
C GLU A 643 0.47 31.61 -50.00
N THR A 644 1.58 32.37 -50.01
CA THR A 644 2.59 32.29 -48.95
C THR A 644 2.06 32.77 -47.58
N LEU A 645 1.17 33.76 -47.55
CA LEU A 645 0.46 34.17 -46.33
C LEU A 645 -0.51 33.08 -45.85
N GLY A 646 -1.20 32.39 -46.77
CA GLY A 646 -2.01 31.21 -46.47
C GLY A 646 -1.21 30.09 -45.81
N VAL A 647 -0.04 29.75 -46.37
CA VAL A 647 0.87 28.74 -45.83
C VAL A 647 1.42 29.15 -44.45
N LYS A 648 1.79 30.42 -44.25
CA LYS A 648 2.21 30.92 -42.92
C LYS A 648 1.11 30.74 -41.88
N LYS A 649 -0.11 31.17 -42.18
CA LYS A 649 -1.28 31.01 -41.29
C LYS A 649 -1.66 29.54 -41.06
N ALA A 650 -1.42 28.65 -42.02
CA ALA A 650 -1.59 27.21 -41.83
C ALA A 650 -0.54 26.65 -40.85
N LYS A 651 0.74 26.99 -41.05
CA LYS A 651 1.85 26.60 -40.16
C LYS A 651 1.65 27.09 -38.73
N GLU A 652 1.22 28.33 -38.54
CA GLU A 652 0.92 28.91 -37.23
C GLU A 652 -0.21 28.14 -36.52
N ARG A 653 -1.31 27.84 -37.22
CA ARG A 653 -2.41 27.02 -36.69
C ARG A 653 -1.96 25.60 -36.32
N CYS A 654 -1.18 24.93 -37.17
CA CYS A 654 -0.61 23.63 -36.85
C CYS A 654 0.33 23.68 -35.62
N ALA A 655 1.10 24.75 -35.45
CA ALA A 655 1.96 24.94 -34.29
C ALA A 655 1.14 25.18 -33.00
N GLN A 656 0.05 25.96 -33.08
CA GLN A 656 -0.91 26.16 -31.98
C GLN A 656 -1.54 24.83 -31.54
N ILE A 657 -2.17 24.09 -32.46
CA ILE A 657 -2.80 22.78 -32.20
C ILE A 657 -1.79 21.79 -31.59
N ARG A 658 -0.55 21.76 -32.09
CA ARG A 658 0.51 20.91 -31.54
C ARG A 658 0.87 21.30 -30.10
N ASN A 659 0.95 22.60 -29.80
CA ASN A 659 1.28 23.09 -28.46
C ASN A 659 0.13 22.86 -27.47
N GLU A 660 -1.12 23.08 -27.89
CA GLU A 660 -2.33 22.74 -27.12
C GLU A 660 -2.39 21.24 -26.82
N ARG A 661 -2.10 20.38 -27.81
CA ARG A 661 -2.06 18.93 -27.61
C ARG A 661 -0.92 18.50 -26.68
N ALA A 662 0.22 19.21 -26.69
CA ALA A 662 1.32 18.96 -25.76
C ALA A 662 0.97 19.37 -24.31
N LEU A 663 0.27 20.50 -24.12
CA LEU A 663 -0.27 20.91 -22.82
C LEU A 663 -1.25 19.88 -22.27
N LEU A 664 -2.25 19.48 -23.06
CA LEU A 664 -3.20 18.43 -22.69
C LEU A 664 -2.51 17.09 -22.33
N LEU A 665 -1.39 16.76 -22.99
CA LEU A 665 -0.62 15.56 -22.66
C LEU A 665 0.10 15.69 -21.31
N ILE A 666 0.60 16.88 -20.97
CA ILE A 666 1.21 17.17 -19.67
C ILE A 666 0.15 17.12 -18.56
N GLU A 667 -1.00 17.74 -18.76
CA GLU A 667 -2.13 17.71 -17.83
C GLU A 667 -2.61 16.28 -17.57
N ARG A 668 -2.82 15.48 -18.62
CA ARG A 668 -3.18 14.05 -18.50
C ARG A 668 -2.11 13.22 -17.77
N ASN A 669 -0.83 13.50 -17.99
CA ASN A 669 0.25 12.83 -17.24
C ASN A 669 0.27 13.24 -15.76
N GLN A 670 -0.07 14.49 -15.43
CA GLN A 670 -0.22 14.96 -14.05
C GLN A 670 -1.44 14.30 -13.38
N GLU A 671 -2.58 14.19 -14.07
CA GLU A 671 -3.76 13.43 -13.61
C GLU A 671 -3.38 11.98 -13.27
N VAL A 672 -2.64 11.29 -14.16
CA VAL A 672 -2.17 9.91 -13.93
C VAL A 672 -1.25 9.82 -12.71
N TYR A 673 -0.32 10.77 -12.52
CA TYR A 673 0.56 10.79 -11.36
C TYR A 673 -0.23 10.98 -10.04
N ILE A 674 -1.19 11.92 -10.02
CA ILE A 674 -2.08 12.13 -8.86
C ILE A 674 -2.90 10.88 -8.55
N LEU A 675 -3.38 10.16 -9.58
CA LEU A 675 -4.10 8.89 -9.40
C LEU A 675 -3.18 7.79 -8.85
N GLN A 676 -1.92 7.72 -9.28
CA GLN A 676 -0.94 6.76 -8.74
C GLN A 676 -0.63 7.03 -7.26
N GLU A 677 -0.35 8.28 -6.88
CA GLU A 677 -0.16 8.68 -5.47
C GLU A 677 -1.41 8.36 -4.62
N ARG A 678 -2.61 8.59 -5.17
CA ARG A 678 -3.86 8.25 -4.49
C ARG A 678 -4.04 6.75 -4.29
N ILE A 679 -3.68 5.92 -5.26
CA ILE A 679 -3.69 4.45 -5.12
C ILE A 679 -2.69 4.02 -4.05
N LEU A 680 -1.45 4.55 -4.06
CA LEU A 680 -0.43 4.23 -3.05
C LEU A 680 -0.89 4.60 -1.63
N ALA A 681 -1.53 5.76 -1.46
CA ALA A 681 -2.11 6.17 -0.19
C ALA A 681 -3.29 5.28 0.25
N GLN A 682 -4.17 4.88 -0.69
CA GLN A 682 -5.26 3.94 -0.42
C GLN A 682 -4.75 2.54 -0.06
N ASP A 683 -3.72 2.03 -0.73
CA ASP A 683 -3.07 0.76 -0.41
C ASP A 683 -2.39 0.78 0.96
N ALA A 684 -1.78 1.91 1.34
CA ALA A 684 -1.22 2.09 2.68
C ALA A 684 -2.31 2.10 3.77
N ALA A 685 -3.41 2.81 3.53
CA ALA A 685 -4.57 2.81 4.43
C ALA A 685 -5.24 1.42 4.52
N ALA A 686 -5.34 0.69 3.40
CA ALA A 686 -5.88 -0.67 3.37
C ALA A 686 -5.01 -1.65 4.18
N ARG A 687 -3.67 -1.59 4.04
CA ARG A 687 -2.75 -2.39 4.86
C ARG A 687 -2.86 -2.05 6.35
N ALA A 688 -2.96 -0.77 6.71
CA ALA A 688 -3.17 -0.36 8.10
C ALA A 688 -4.50 -0.89 8.66
N GLY A 689 -5.59 -0.74 7.91
CA GLY A 689 -6.91 -1.27 8.27
C GLY A 689 -6.93 -2.80 8.40
N GLN A 690 -6.16 -3.51 7.57
CA GLN A 690 -6.05 -4.97 7.63
C GLN A 690 -5.25 -5.42 8.86
N LEU A 691 -4.21 -4.70 9.27
CA LEU A 691 -3.49 -4.94 10.54
C LEU A 691 -4.38 -4.71 11.75
N THR A 692 -5.16 -3.61 11.79
CA THR A 692 -6.10 -3.37 12.89
C THR A 692 -7.21 -4.42 12.95
N LEU A 693 -7.70 -4.89 11.80
CA LEU A 693 -8.70 -5.95 11.74
C LEU A 693 -8.15 -7.29 12.24
N LEU A 694 -6.90 -7.62 11.93
CA LEU A 694 -6.22 -8.80 12.48
C LEU A 694 -6.08 -8.70 14.02
N SER A 695 -5.65 -7.55 14.55
CA SER A 695 -5.56 -7.32 16.00
C SER A 695 -6.91 -7.52 16.70
N ILE A 696 -7.98 -6.92 16.18
CA ILE A 696 -9.34 -7.07 16.73
C ILE A 696 -9.82 -8.52 16.62
N GLN A 697 -9.43 -9.25 15.58
CA GLN A 697 -9.81 -10.65 15.40
C GLN A 697 -9.05 -11.59 16.36
N GLU A 698 -7.79 -11.30 16.67
CA GLU A 698 -7.02 -11.97 17.73
C GLU A 698 -7.61 -11.69 19.13
N GLU A 699 -7.96 -10.44 19.43
CA GLU A 699 -8.67 -10.07 20.66
C GLU A 699 -10.02 -10.78 20.79
N TYR A 700 -10.81 -10.83 19.71
CA TYR A 700 -12.07 -11.58 19.67
C TYR A 700 -11.85 -13.08 19.93
N GLU A 701 -10.83 -13.70 19.32
CA GLU A 701 -10.47 -15.09 19.57
C GLU A 701 -10.06 -15.32 21.03
N PHE A 702 -9.27 -14.42 21.61
CA PHE A 702 -8.88 -14.46 23.02
C PHE A 702 -10.10 -14.36 23.95
N LEU A 703 -10.96 -13.35 23.75
CA LEU A 703 -12.19 -13.16 24.53
C LEU A 703 -13.15 -14.36 24.38
N LYS A 704 -13.24 -14.96 23.19
CA LYS A 704 -14.02 -16.16 22.93
C LYS A 704 -13.48 -17.38 23.69
N ARG A 705 -12.16 -17.55 23.77
CA ARG A 705 -11.51 -18.60 24.58
C ARG A 705 -11.78 -18.35 26.08
N TYR A 706 -11.54 -17.13 26.56
CA TYR A 706 -11.78 -16.73 27.95
C TYR A 706 -13.24 -16.92 28.40
N ARG A 707 -14.20 -16.52 27.56
CA ARG A 707 -15.64 -16.77 27.78
C ARG A 707 -15.96 -18.26 27.90
N ASN A 708 -15.32 -19.11 27.09
CA ASN A 708 -15.51 -20.55 27.16
C ASN A 708 -14.89 -21.15 28.43
N ASP A 709 -13.80 -20.57 28.96
CA ASP A 709 -13.18 -20.97 30.24
C ASP A 709 -14.02 -20.56 31.45
N LEU A 710 -14.61 -19.37 31.41
CA LEU A 710 -15.61 -18.91 32.38
C LEU A 710 -16.85 -19.79 32.35
N ALA A 711 -17.36 -20.16 31.17
CA ALA A 711 -18.49 -21.09 31.05
C ALA A 711 -18.17 -22.46 31.68
N ARG A 712 -16.97 -23.00 31.42
CA ARG A 712 -16.49 -24.24 32.06
C ARG A 712 -16.40 -24.12 33.59
N HIS A 713 -15.95 -22.98 34.13
CA HIS A 713 -15.94 -22.72 35.56
C HIS A 713 -17.36 -22.65 36.16
N VAL A 714 -18.28 -21.94 35.51
CA VAL A 714 -19.68 -21.85 35.94
C VAL A 714 -20.34 -23.23 35.95
N ASP A 715 -20.09 -24.06 34.94
CA ASP A 715 -20.61 -25.43 34.89
C ASP A 715 -19.99 -26.34 35.96
N LEU A 716 -18.71 -26.16 36.31
CA LEU A 716 -18.08 -26.85 37.44
C LEU A 716 -18.73 -26.46 38.77
N VAL A 717 -18.92 -25.16 39.02
CA VAL A 717 -19.59 -24.65 40.23
C VAL A 717 -21.05 -25.13 40.29
N ARG A 718 -21.77 -25.14 39.17
CA ARG A 718 -23.14 -25.70 39.08
C ARG A 718 -23.19 -27.19 39.41
N ARG A 719 -22.14 -27.97 39.10
CA ARG A 719 -22.02 -29.39 39.48
C ARG A 719 -21.65 -29.58 40.96
N MET A 720 -20.97 -28.62 41.57
CA MET A 720 -20.62 -28.59 43.00
C MET A 720 -21.77 -28.09 43.89
N LEU A 721 -22.70 -27.29 43.35
CA LEU A 721 -23.82 -26.73 44.11
C LEU A 721 -24.70 -27.80 44.80
N PRO A 722 -25.07 -28.92 44.15
CA PRO A 722 -25.89 -29.95 44.78
C PRO A 722 -25.20 -30.68 45.93
N THR A 723 -23.88 -30.88 45.89
CA THR A 723 -23.14 -31.50 47.01
C THR A 723 -22.99 -30.51 48.16
N HIS A 724 -22.71 -29.24 47.88
CA HIS A 724 -22.72 -28.18 48.90
C HIS A 724 -24.10 -28.08 49.59
N ASN A 725 -25.20 -28.09 48.82
CA ASN A 725 -26.55 -28.00 49.37
C ASN A 725 -26.91 -29.22 50.22
N LYS A 726 -26.47 -30.43 49.84
CA LYS A 726 -26.61 -31.64 50.69
C LYS A 726 -25.86 -31.51 52.00
N LEU A 727 -24.57 -31.14 51.95
CA LEU A 727 -23.74 -30.95 53.14
C LEU A 727 -24.28 -29.84 54.06
N SER A 728 -24.82 -28.75 53.49
CA SER A 728 -25.46 -27.67 54.24
C SER A 728 -26.77 -28.15 54.90
N ALA A 729 -27.57 -28.97 54.24
CA ALA A 729 -28.77 -29.58 54.82
C ALA A 729 -28.43 -30.60 55.93
N GLU A 730 -27.39 -31.41 55.75
CA GLU A 730 -26.85 -32.32 56.78
C GLU A 730 -26.33 -31.54 58.00
N LEU A 731 -25.56 -30.47 57.78
CA LEU A 731 -25.09 -29.57 58.83
C LEU A 731 -26.25 -28.91 59.57
N GLN A 732 -27.26 -28.40 58.87
CA GLN A 732 -28.47 -27.86 59.49
C GLN A 732 -29.20 -28.94 60.31
N GLY A 733 -29.30 -30.18 59.81
CA GLY A 733 -29.87 -31.30 60.55
C GLY A 733 -29.10 -31.59 61.84
N LEU A 734 -27.77 -31.64 61.79
CA LEU A 734 -26.90 -31.81 62.96
C LEU A 734 -27.03 -30.65 63.95
N ILE A 735 -27.15 -29.40 63.49
CA ILE A 735 -27.40 -28.24 64.34
C ILE A 735 -28.75 -28.37 65.06
N HIS A 736 -29.82 -28.77 64.36
CA HIS A 736 -31.13 -29.01 65.00
C HIS A 736 -31.06 -30.14 66.03
N GLN A 737 -30.36 -31.24 65.73
CA GLN A 737 -30.13 -32.32 66.69
C GLN A 737 -29.33 -31.85 67.92
N LEU A 738 -28.30 -31.03 67.73
CA LEU A 738 -27.50 -30.47 68.82
C LEU A 738 -28.34 -29.54 69.71
N VAL A 739 -29.15 -28.66 69.10
CA VAL A 739 -30.05 -27.74 69.81
C VAL A 739 -31.12 -28.51 70.58
N GLY A 740 -31.77 -29.51 69.96
CA GLY A 740 -32.72 -30.38 70.64
C GLY A 740 -32.08 -31.16 71.81
N SER A 741 -30.85 -31.66 71.61
CA SER A 741 -30.08 -32.33 72.68
C SER A 741 -29.72 -31.40 73.83
N ARG A 742 -29.38 -30.13 73.53
CA ARG A 742 -29.14 -29.09 74.55
C ARG A 742 -30.43 -28.67 75.28
N MET A 743 -31.57 -28.63 74.58
CA MET A 743 -32.86 -28.35 75.20
C MET A 743 -33.28 -29.46 76.16
N GLU A 744 -33.14 -30.74 75.78
CA GLU A 744 -33.44 -31.84 76.71
C GLU A 744 -32.42 -31.92 77.86
N LEU A 745 -31.14 -31.61 77.62
CA LEU A 745 -30.16 -31.47 78.68
C LEU A 745 -30.56 -30.36 79.67
N ASN A 746 -30.94 -29.18 79.18
CA ASN A 746 -31.41 -28.09 80.05
C ASN A 746 -32.67 -28.49 80.82
N ARG A 747 -33.64 -29.16 80.18
CA ARG A 747 -34.85 -29.67 80.83
C ARG A 747 -34.54 -30.68 81.94
N LEU A 748 -33.55 -31.55 81.71
CA LEU A 748 -33.06 -32.51 82.71
C LEU A 748 -32.27 -31.80 83.82
N VAL A 749 -31.52 -30.74 83.51
CA VAL A 749 -30.83 -29.90 84.51
C VAL A 749 -31.87 -29.17 85.37
N GLU A 750 -32.88 -28.53 84.80
CA GLU A 750 -33.99 -27.90 85.55
C GLU A 750 -34.68 -28.93 86.47
N LEU A 751 -35.03 -30.11 85.96
CA LEU A 751 -35.61 -31.22 86.75
C LEU A 751 -34.67 -31.76 87.83
N VAL A 752 -33.36 -31.61 87.69
CA VAL A 752 -32.37 -32.02 88.69
C VAL A 752 -32.05 -30.88 89.65
N GLU A 753 -32.13 -29.62 89.24
CA GLU A 753 -31.83 -28.43 90.04
C GLU A 753 -33.00 -28.00 90.93
N ASP A 754 -34.24 -28.36 90.58
CA ASP A 754 -35.43 -28.17 91.41
C ASP A 754 -35.25 -28.79 92.82
N PRO A 755 -35.35 -27.99 93.90
CA PRO A 755 -35.20 -28.48 95.27
C PRO A 755 -36.40 -29.30 95.78
N ASP A 756 -37.60 -29.14 95.18
CA ASP A 756 -38.84 -29.76 95.65
C ASP A 756 -39.01 -31.22 95.16
N VAL A 757 -38.06 -31.73 94.37
CA VAL A 757 -38.07 -33.11 93.86
C VAL A 757 -37.90 -34.13 94.99
N PRO A 758 -38.89 -35.01 95.23
CA PRO A 758 -38.87 -35.94 96.34
C PRO A 758 -37.69 -36.92 96.21
N ARG A 759 -36.92 -37.05 97.31
CA ARG A 759 -35.65 -37.79 97.48
C ARG A 759 -34.35 -37.02 97.20
N ARG A 760 -34.36 -35.79 96.68
CA ARG A 760 -33.11 -35.01 96.51
C ARG A 760 -32.61 -34.39 97.82
N LEU A 761 -33.49 -33.73 98.57
CA LEU A 761 -33.16 -33.18 99.88
C LEU A 761 -33.26 -34.25 100.98
N ARG A 762 -32.13 -34.60 101.60
CA ARG A 762 -32.11 -35.32 102.88
C ARG A 762 -32.25 -34.31 104.01
N LEU A 763 -33.49 -34.07 104.46
CA LEU A 763 -33.76 -33.32 105.68
C LEU A 763 -33.09 -34.04 106.87
N LEU A 764 -32.00 -33.47 107.38
CA LEU A 764 -31.33 -33.93 108.61
C LEU A 764 -32.17 -33.48 109.80
N GLY A 765 -32.76 -34.44 110.51
CA GLY A 765 -33.64 -34.14 111.65
C GLY A 765 -32.87 -33.54 112.83
N GLY A 766 -33.36 -32.40 113.32
CA GLY A 766 -32.86 -31.67 114.47
C GLY A 766 -33.71 -30.43 114.72
N LYS A 767 -33.55 -29.80 115.90
CA LYS A 767 -33.97 -28.41 116.09
C LYS A 767 -32.70 -27.56 116.02
N ASP A 768 -32.69 -26.55 115.15
CA ASP A 768 -31.58 -25.61 115.10
C ASP A 768 -31.47 -24.86 116.44
N PRO A 769 -30.25 -24.67 116.97
CA PRO A 769 -30.06 -23.97 118.22
C PRO A 769 -30.50 -22.52 118.06
N SER A 770 -31.25 -22.02 119.05
CA SER A 770 -31.70 -20.63 119.06
C SER A 770 -30.51 -19.67 119.11
N GLN A 771 -30.71 -18.45 118.62
CA GLN A 771 -29.69 -17.40 118.67
C GLN A 771 -29.17 -17.17 120.10
N HIS A 772 -30.02 -17.37 121.12
CA HIS A 772 -29.63 -17.28 122.52
C HIS A 772 -28.68 -18.41 122.97
N GLU A 773 -28.91 -19.65 122.53
CA GLU A 773 -28.02 -20.78 122.80
C GLU A 773 -26.67 -20.63 122.07
N LEU A 774 -26.68 -20.05 120.87
CA LEU A 774 -25.47 -19.64 120.15
C LEU A 774 -24.71 -18.54 120.91
N TRP A 775 -25.37 -17.53 121.44
CA TRP A 775 -24.73 -16.50 122.28
C TRP A 775 -24.15 -17.06 123.59
N ILE A 776 -24.87 -17.97 124.27
CA ILE A 776 -24.36 -18.63 125.49
C ILE A 776 -23.12 -19.48 125.18
N THR A 777 -23.13 -20.22 124.07
CA THR A 777 -21.99 -21.05 123.67
C THR A 777 -20.81 -20.22 123.19
N LEU A 778 -21.03 -19.16 122.41
CA LEU A 778 -20.02 -18.19 122.00
C LEU A 778 -19.36 -17.54 123.22
N GLY A 779 -20.14 -16.96 124.13
CA GLY A 779 -19.62 -16.36 125.37
C GLY A 779 -18.98 -17.36 126.35
N ARG A 780 -19.13 -18.67 126.13
CA ARG A 780 -18.42 -19.74 126.86
C ARG A 780 -17.11 -20.12 126.17
N LEU A 781 -17.02 -19.97 124.85
CA LEU A 781 -15.81 -20.15 124.05
C LEU A 781 -14.88 -18.94 124.20
N GLU A 782 -15.40 -17.71 124.19
CA GLU A 782 -14.64 -16.47 124.43
C GLU A 782 -13.92 -16.50 125.78
N ARG A 783 -14.62 -16.86 126.86
CA ARG A 783 -14.00 -17.07 128.19
C ARG A 783 -12.95 -18.18 128.22
N ARG A 784 -13.10 -19.22 127.37
CA ARG A 784 -12.07 -20.27 127.23
C ARG A 784 -10.87 -19.80 126.41
N MET A 785 -11.04 -18.87 125.47
CA MET A 785 -9.92 -18.25 124.74
C MET A 785 -9.16 -17.29 125.65
N ALA A 786 -9.84 -16.40 126.36
CA ALA A 786 -9.19 -15.46 127.29
C ALA A 786 -8.34 -16.19 128.35
N ALA A 787 -8.86 -17.25 128.95
CA ALA A 787 -8.09 -18.09 129.89
C ALA A 787 -6.90 -18.82 129.22
N LYS A 788 -6.94 -19.06 127.90
CA LYS A 788 -5.82 -19.64 127.15
C LYS A 788 -4.79 -18.60 126.71
N GLU A 789 -5.20 -17.35 126.51
CA GLU A 789 -4.30 -16.22 126.26
C GLU A 789 -3.50 -15.86 127.52
N GLU A 790 -4.14 -15.86 128.70
CA GLU A 790 -3.50 -15.64 130.00
C GLU A 790 -2.45 -16.74 130.31
N ASP A 791 -2.82 -18.01 130.15
CA ASP A 791 -1.93 -19.20 130.18
C ASP A 791 -0.68 -19.06 129.29
N MET A 792 -0.81 -18.38 128.14
CA MET A 792 0.27 -18.19 127.16
C MET A 792 1.14 -16.97 127.52
N ALA A 793 0.55 -15.93 128.11
CA ALA A 793 1.30 -14.78 128.61
C ALA A 793 2.23 -15.16 129.77
N GLU A 794 1.77 -15.98 130.72
CA GLU A 794 2.62 -16.51 131.80
C GLU A 794 3.77 -17.38 131.26
N LYS A 795 3.51 -18.19 130.23
CA LYS A 795 4.54 -19.00 129.54
C LYS A 795 5.57 -18.14 128.81
N ASN A 796 5.16 -17.02 128.22
CA ASN A 796 6.10 -16.09 127.59
C ASN A 796 6.96 -15.36 128.64
N LEU A 797 6.39 -14.93 129.77
CA LEU A 797 7.15 -14.32 130.86
C LEU A 797 8.18 -15.29 131.48
N THR A 798 7.80 -16.56 131.66
CA THR A 798 8.73 -17.59 132.13
C THR A 798 9.78 -17.94 131.07
N TYR A 799 9.42 -17.96 129.78
CA TYR A 799 10.38 -18.11 128.68
C TYR A 799 11.39 -16.97 128.64
N GLU A 800 10.96 -15.70 128.75
CA GLU A 800 11.87 -14.55 128.85
C GLU A 800 12.81 -14.65 130.06
N ALA A 801 12.31 -15.07 131.22
CA ALA A 801 13.14 -15.25 132.41
C ALA A 801 14.20 -16.35 132.20
N VAL A 802 13.83 -17.46 131.52
CA VAL A 802 14.77 -18.52 131.13
C VAL A 802 15.78 -18.01 130.11
N CYS A 803 15.37 -17.24 129.09
CA CYS A 803 16.30 -16.62 128.13
C CYS A 803 17.30 -15.71 128.84
N ARG A 804 16.86 -14.80 129.71
CA ARG A 804 17.76 -13.93 130.49
C ARG A 804 18.73 -14.72 131.38
N LEU A 805 18.29 -15.87 131.93
CA LEU A 805 19.16 -16.79 132.68
C LEU A 805 20.19 -17.46 131.76
N VAL A 806 19.77 -17.97 130.59
CA VAL A 806 20.63 -18.56 129.56
C VAL A 806 21.66 -17.54 129.07
N ASP A 807 21.26 -16.30 128.78
CA ASP A 807 22.16 -15.21 128.40
C ASP A 807 23.17 -14.91 129.52
N SER A 808 22.72 -14.88 130.79
CA SER A 808 23.61 -14.70 131.95
C SER A 808 24.57 -15.87 132.22
N LEU A 809 24.26 -17.05 131.68
CA LEU A 809 25.11 -18.24 131.69
C LEU A 809 26.07 -18.23 130.50
N GLN A 810 25.61 -17.85 129.30
CA GLN A 810 26.46 -17.67 128.12
C GLN A 810 27.53 -16.59 128.36
N VAL A 811 27.17 -15.46 128.99
CA VAL A 811 28.14 -14.42 129.39
C VAL A 811 29.14 -14.94 130.43
N ARG A 812 28.76 -15.88 131.29
CA ARG A 812 29.69 -16.54 132.25
C ARG A 812 30.56 -17.63 131.61
N VAL A 813 30.06 -18.34 130.60
CA VAL A 813 30.80 -19.33 129.81
C VAL A 813 31.75 -18.67 128.80
N ALA A 814 31.49 -17.42 128.40
CA ALA A 814 32.39 -16.62 127.57
C ALA A 814 33.48 -15.86 128.35
N ALA A 815 33.50 -15.98 129.70
CA ALA A 815 34.38 -15.24 130.60
C ALA A 815 35.29 -16.14 131.46
N GLY A 816 35.44 -17.42 131.09
CA GLY A 816 36.35 -18.41 131.69
C GLY A 816 36.80 -19.43 130.65
#